data_AF-A0A9Q0CNT6-F1
#
_entry.id   AF-A0A9Q0CNT6-F1
#
_cell.length_a   1.000
_cell.length_b   1.000
_cell.length_c   1.000
_cell.angle_alpha   90.00
_cell.angle_beta   90.00
_cell.angle_gamma   90.00
#
_symmetry.space_group_name_H-M   'P 1'
#
loop_
_entity.id
_entity.type
_entity.pdbx_description
1 polymer ?
#
loop_
_entity_poly.entity_id
_entity_poly.type
_entity_poly.pdbx_seq_one_letter_code
_entity_poly.pdbx_strand_id
1 'polypeptide(L)'
;MSATQAPFAPPVDVPVKVEDFVHDTCIKTGILVSATYESMAIQIVIIVFFGKLLHLGLRRLFIPRLVSDMIVAITIAKVDFIRSIFEFRLGLFFKRFGDYMFSTYLFTLGLGMDPFSVFDPPGKEHYIAYAGVISTVAITLLCKDFLVKHKVGLIAKTSIRANLGFGAAFAATGSPLLTRLITEQKLSKTAVGQAAVRAGIFSDMIVTSFMCIGGLIFHDDSKLGDSAQRNHKFYVAGILAEIITLMVVSKWVLNKINERNPEGKPMKGIYITGLMVAVLLLCFTATFLHMDLNLAAFMIGLALPREGRVTQLLINNLNFFLNYVILPLYLVYVSLSIRHSELRTNPDIDRVIDMPLRWHKLLIAVAIGTVGKILGTVTVGLFFGMKWLDAIALGQLLSIKGYYHIFCANEAWEHFMINDTTFVAMLWMITITSATTPLVAYGIAAWKRRKARSQLMALQFHKSGTELQIMVGLQGPQNLPIALTMVEAIGWTKEPGKLTLYAIDMIELTERAAATLVRGQGAEAVEVTDAEVMDVRNQTGEALEAFRKENNDGVNVKRLLAISSLDDMDRDICMCAKDVMAVLILIPFHKCQRMDGSMDTGHDGFRLVNQKVLQHAPCSVGIIIDRGVGHMNQTSLSLVGKNIVTVFIGGGDDREALTLAAEMSQHPAIKLTVVRFLPAVETRGNATIQSSTFHKLNQSFTSDAEIQMQLDDEFFADFYRLHITNKGVEYMEKHVTDAEELVIELHALESQYELFVVGKGRDRKSVLTDGLEDWTEYPELGHVGDIIASSEFSTTASVLVIQQYDARKHYDVIDDEFRPF
;
A
#
# COMPACT_ATOMS: atom_id res chain seq x y z
N MET A 1 -94.52 15.50 39.27
CA MET A 1 -95.42 15.15 38.14
C MET A 1 -95.53 16.37 37.23
N SER A 2 -95.23 16.16 35.94
CA SER A 2 -95.61 16.93 34.73
C SER A 2 -95.50 18.47 34.75
N ALA A 3 -94.57 19.10 33.99
CA ALA A 3 -94.65 19.36 32.53
C ALA A 3 -95.84 20.28 32.19
N THR A 4 -95.70 21.50 31.66
CA THR A 4 -95.18 21.95 30.34
C THR A 4 -95.34 23.50 30.33
N GLN A 5 -94.53 24.35 29.67
CA GLN A 5 -94.57 24.71 28.25
C GLN A 5 -93.52 25.83 28.02
N ALA A 6 -92.78 25.80 26.91
CA ALA A 6 -92.13 26.99 26.34
C ALA A 6 -92.16 26.89 24.80
N PRO A 7 -92.26 28.01 24.06
CA PRO A 7 -92.73 28.04 22.67
C PRO A 7 -91.62 28.04 21.60
N PHE A 8 -92.05 27.79 20.37
CA PHE A 8 -91.32 27.72 19.09
C PHE A 8 -90.40 28.92 18.75
N ALA A 9 -89.28 28.62 18.09
CA ALA A 9 -88.48 29.52 17.24
C ALA A 9 -88.02 28.76 15.96
N PRO A 10 -87.76 29.44 14.82
CA PRO A 10 -87.89 28.89 13.45
C PRO A 10 -86.62 28.17 12.93
N PRO A 11 -86.69 27.45 11.79
CA PRO A 11 -85.54 26.69 11.26
C PRO A 11 -84.54 27.63 10.59
N VAL A 12 -83.26 27.48 10.93
CA VAL A 12 -82.16 28.10 10.19
C VAL A 12 -81.49 27.03 9.36
N ASP A 13 -81.73 27.09 8.05
CA ASP A 13 -80.95 26.41 7.03
C ASP A 13 -79.48 26.88 7.10
N VAL A 14 -78.56 25.95 7.34
CA VAL A 14 -77.15 26.08 6.93
C VAL A 14 -76.68 24.75 6.34
N PRO A 15 -76.68 24.60 5.01
CA PRO A 15 -75.94 23.55 4.32
C PRO A 15 -74.58 24.09 3.81
N VAL A 16 -73.62 23.18 3.54
CA VAL A 16 -72.43 23.40 2.68
C VAL A 16 -71.22 24.20 3.25
N LYS A 17 -70.76 23.97 4.49
CA LYS A 17 -69.43 24.50 4.92
C LYS A 17 -68.48 23.51 5.59
N VAL A 18 -68.91 22.29 5.88
CA VAL A 18 -68.04 21.31 6.56
C VAL A 18 -67.23 20.49 5.54
N GLU A 19 -67.81 20.10 4.42
CA GLU A 19 -67.08 19.39 3.36
C GLU A 19 -66.05 20.28 2.66
N ASP A 20 -66.39 21.54 2.33
CA ASP A 20 -65.42 22.49 1.79
C ASP A 20 -64.32 22.84 2.78
N PHE A 21 -64.62 22.92 4.08
CA PHE A 21 -63.61 23.14 5.11
C PHE A 21 -62.70 21.92 5.30
N VAL A 22 -63.24 20.69 5.29
CA VAL A 22 -62.45 19.46 5.36
C VAL A 22 -61.61 19.28 4.09
N HIS A 23 -62.16 19.59 2.91
CA HIS A 23 -61.45 19.50 1.63
C HIS A 23 -60.34 20.56 1.52
N ASP A 24 -60.61 21.81 1.90
CA ASP A 24 -59.61 22.89 1.92
C ASP A 24 -58.55 22.65 3.01
N THR A 25 -58.91 22.01 4.13
CA THR A 25 -57.94 21.59 5.17
C THR A 25 -57.10 20.39 4.70
N CYS A 26 -57.67 19.43 3.95
CA CYS A 26 -56.95 18.31 3.35
C CYS A 26 -55.99 18.77 2.23
N ILE A 27 -56.41 19.74 1.42
CA ILE A 27 -55.57 20.35 0.38
C ILE A 27 -54.47 21.19 1.04
N LYS A 28 -54.78 22.02 2.04
CA LYS A 28 -53.76 22.80 2.78
C LYS A 28 -52.78 21.90 3.55
N THR A 29 -53.24 20.80 4.15
CA THR A 29 -52.34 19.81 4.79
C THR A 29 -51.55 19.03 3.76
N GLY A 30 -52.12 18.67 2.61
CA GLY A 30 -51.40 18.06 1.48
C GLY A 30 -50.33 18.97 0.87
N ILE A 31 -50.63 20.25 0.68
CA ILE A 31 -49.68 21.28 0.20
C ILE A 31 -48.59 21.51 1.25
N LEU A 32 -48.95 21.64 2.54
CA LEU A 32 -47.97 21.80 3.62
C LEU A 32 -47.03 20.58 3.71
N VAL A 33 -47.59 19.37 3.61
CA VAL A 33 -46.83 18.11 3.61
C VAL A 33 -45.92 18.01 2.37
N SER A 34 -46.42 18.34 1.17
CA SER A 34 -45.59 18.36 -0.04
C SER A 34 -44.45 19.39 0.04
N ALA A 35 -44.73 20.61 0.53
CA ALA A 35 -43.73 21.65 0.75
C ALA A 35 -42.71 21.27 1.83
N THR A 36 -43.11 20.47 2.84
CA THR A 36 -42.15 19.90 3.79
C THR A 36 -41.24 18.87 3.12
N TYR A 37 -41.75 17.97 2.28
CA TYR A 37 -40.93 16.97 1.60
C TYR A 37 -39.93 17.59 0.60
N GLU A 38 -40.35 18.57 -0.19
CA GLU A 38 -39.45 19.28 -1.10
C GLU A 38 -38.32 19.98 -0.35
N SER A 39 -38.65 20.68 0.73
CA SER A 39 -37.65 21.34 1.57
C SER A 39 -36.68 20.36 2.24
N MET A 40 -37.17 19.19 2.67
CA MET A 40 -36.33 18.14 3.25
C MET A 40 -35.39 17.52 2.22
N ALA A 41 -35.88 17.27 1.00
CA ALA A 41 -35.05 16.79 -0.09
C ALA A 41 -33.92 17.79 -0.40
N ILE A 42 -34.22 19.08 -0.44
CA ILE A 42 -33.22 20.14 -0.61
C ILE A 42 -32.20 20.13 0.52
N GLN A 43 -32.63 19.99 1.78
CA GLN A 43 -31.72 19.93 2.94
C GLN A 43 -30.81 18.70 2.89
N ILE A 44 -31.32 17.53 2.50
CA ILE A 44 -30.52 16.32 2.29
C ILE A 44 -29.47 16.55 1.20
N VAL A 45 -29.86 17.14 0.06
CA VAL A 45 -28.94 17.46 -1.03
C VAL A 45 -27.85 18.42 -0.58
N ILE A 46 -28.20 19.44 0.22
CA ILE A 46 -27.24 20.39 0.79
C ILE A 46 -26.21 19.68 1.68
N ILE A 47 -26.65 18.82 2.60
CA ILE A 47 -25.75 18.05 3.49
C ILE A 47 -24.77 17.22 2.67
N VAL A 48 -25.27 16.48 1.67
CA VAL A 48 -24.44 15.61 0.82
C VAL A 48 -23.49 16.43 -0.05
N PHE A 49 -23.94 17.56 -0.59
CA PHE A 49 -23.13 18.45 -1.42
C PHE A 49 -21.95 19.04 -0.65
N PHE A 50 -22.22 19.64 0.52
CA PHE A 50 -21.15 20.23 1.36
C PHE A 50 -20.21 19.16 1.92
N GLY A 51 -20.71 17.99 2.30
CA GLY A 51 -19.88 16.85 2.71
C GLY A 51 -18.89 16.43 1.62
N LYS A 52 -19.36 16.32 0.36
CA LYS A 52 -18.50 16.01 -0.79
C LYS A 52 -17.50 17.12 -1.09
N LEU A 53 -17.93 18.38 -1.07
CA LEU A 53 -17.07 19.52 -1.37
C LEU A 53 -15.91 19.60 -0.36
N LEU A 54 -16.21 19.44 0.92
CA LEU A 54 -15.20 19.42 1.98
C LEU A 54 -14.28 18.20 1.86
N HIS A 55 -14.84 17.03 1.53
CA HIS A 55 -14.05 15.83 1.31
C HIS A 55 -13.08 15.99 0.13
N LEU A 56 -13.44 16.69 -0.94
CA LEU A 56 -12.55 16.93 -2.08
C LEU A 56 -11.27 17.66 -1.67
N GLY A 57 -11.38 18.65 -0.78
CA GLY A 57 -10.22 19.35 -0.20
C GLY A 57 -9.42 18.47 0.76
N LEU A 58 -10.11 17.80 1.69
CA LEU A 58 -9.49 16.96 2.73
C LEU A 58 -8.86 15.67 2.18
N ARG A 59 -9.31 15.19 1.01
CA ARG A 59 -8.73 14.03 0.32
C ARG A 59 -7.26 14.27 -0.02
N ARG A 60 -6.85 15.51 -0.32
CA ARG A 60 -5.43 15.86 -0.55
C ARG A 60 -4.56 15.70 0.70
N LEU A 61 -5.17 15.73 1.89
CA LEU A 61 -4.50 15.56 3.18
C LEU A 61 -4.65 14.14 3.74
N PHE A 62 -5.09 13.17 2.92
CA PHE A 62 -5.28 11.77 3.33
C PHE A 62 -6.34 11.57 4.42
N ILE A 63 -7.27 12.53 4.58
CA ILE A 63 -8.30 12.49 5.63
C ILE A 63 -9.54 11.72 5.12
N PRO A 64 -10.08 10.76 5.88
CA PRO A 64 -11.26 9.99 5.47
C PRO A 64 -12.54 10.82 5.42
N ARG A 65 -13.50 10.39 4.61
CA ARG A 65 -14.82 11.04 4.47
C ARG A 65 -15.63 11.15 5.78
N LEU A 66 -15.41 10.22 6.72
CA LEU A 66 -16.02 10.32 8.06
C LEU A 66 -15.77 11.69 8.70
N VAL A 67 -14.55 12.22 8.57
CA VAL A 67 -14.14 13.49 9.18
C VAL A 67 -14.83 14.68 8.49
N SER A 68 -14.95 14.65 7.16
CA SER A 68 -15.65 15.72 6.42
C SER A 68 -17.13 15.76 6.78
N ASP A 69 -17.79 14.60 6.80
CA ASP A 69 -19.21 14.52 7.10
C ASP A 69 -19.48 14.92 8.57
N MET A 70 -18.56 14.60 9.48
CA MET A 70 -18.61 15.02 10.88
C MET A 70 -18.44 16.54 11.06
N ILE A 71 -17.50 17.17 10.34
CA ILE A 71 -17.31 18.63 10.39
C ILE A 71 -18.60 19.34 9.92
N VAL A 72 -19.21 18.86 8.83
CA VAL A 72 -20.48 19.40 8.33
C VAL A 72 -21.59 19.22 9.37
N ALA A 73 -21.72 18.04 9.97
CA ALA A 73 -22.73 17.76 10.99
C ALA A 73 -22.58 18.64 12.24
N ILE A 74 -21.37 18.79 12.76
CA ILE A 74 -21.07 19.69 13.89
C ILE A 74 -21.38 21.15 13.51
N THR A 75 -21.05 21.58 12.29
CA THR A 75 -21.31 22.96 11.83
C THR A 75 -22.81 23.24 11.78
N ILE A 76 -23.61 22.30 11.26
CA ILE A 76 -25.07 22.41 11.22
C ILE A 76 -25.66 22.48 12.64
N ALA A 77 -25.13 21.68 13.57
CA ALA A 77 -25.60 21.68 14.95
C ALA A 77 -25.17 22.95 15.72
N LYS A 78 -23.98 23.50 15.42
CA LYS A 78 -23.38 24.63 16.14
C LYS A 78 -23.90 26.00 15.70
N VAL A 79 -24.10 26.22 14.42
CA VAL A 79 -24.44 27.56 13.89
C VAL A 79 -25.95 27.79 13.97
N ASP A 80 -26.39 28.72 14.82
CA ASP A 80 -27.82 29.00 15.10
C ASP A 80 -28.68 29.22 13.86
N PHE A 81 -28.20 30.03 12.93
CA PHE A 81 -28.91 30.32 11.69
C PHE A 81 -29.16 29.06 10.86
N ILE A 82 -28.10 28.27 10.64
CA ILE A 82 -28.17 27.02 9.87
C ILE A 82 -29.06 26.02 10.62
N ARG A 83 -28.86 25.89 11.93
CA ARG A 83 -29.65 25.01 12.78
C ARG A 83 -31.14 25.29 12.70
N SER A 84 -31.56 26.56 12.79
CA SER A 84 -33.00 26.91 12.74
C SER A 84 -33.69 26.43 11.46
N ILE A 85 -32.95 26.41 10.34
CA ILE A 85 -33.45 25.95 9.03
C ILE A 85 -33.62 24.42 9.05
N PHE A 86 -32.69 23.69 9.66
CA PHE A 86 -32.64 22.24 9.65
C PHE A 86 -33.48 21.59 10.77
N GLU A 87 -33.47 22.13 11.98
CA GLU A 87 -34.05 21.51 13.20
C GLU A 87 -35.57 21.33 13.11
N PHE A 88 -36.32 22.31 12.59
CA PHE A 88 -37.78 22.24 12.54
C PHE A 88 -38.31 21.12 11.62
N ARG A 89 -37.61 20.81 10.51
CA ARG A 89 -38.10 19.88 9.47
C ARG A 89 -37.40 18.53 9.52
N LEU A 90 -36.06 18.51 9.57
CA LEU A 90 -35.28 17.27 9.68
C LEU A 90 -35.37 16.66 11.08
N GLY A 91 -35.53 17.45 12.14
CA GLY A 91 -35.67 16.94 13.51
C GLY A 91 -36.89 16.02 13.69
N LEU A 92 -38.04 16.34 13.05
CA LEU A 92 -39.24 15.49 13.08
C LEU A 92 -39.04 14.16 12.36
N PHE A 93 -38.33 14.18 11.22
CA PHE A 93 -37.99 12.97 10.49
C PHE A 93 -37.02 12.10 11.27
N PHE A 94 -35.97 12.69 11.81
CA PHE A 94 -35.00 11.99 12.63
C PHE A 94 -35.60 11.42 13.92
N LYS A 95 -36.55 12.12 14.55
CA LYS A 95 -37.27 11.59 15.72
C LYS A 95 -38.09 10.32 15.41
N ARG A 96 -38.48 10.08 14.15
CA ARG A 96 -39.28 8.90 13.75
C ARG A 96 -38.45 7.83 13.04
N PHE A 97 -37.45 8.23 12.27
CA PHE A 97 -36.67 7.35 11.40
C PHE A 97 -35.20 7.23 11.82
N GLY A 98 -34.72 8.06 12.76
CA GLY A 98 -33.31 8.13 13.16
C GLY A 98 -32.74 6.80 13.60
N ASP A 99 -33.46 6.12 14.49
CA ASP A 99 -33.06 4.81 15.05
C ASP A 99 -33.04 3.72 13.97
N TYR A 100 -33.84 3.88 12.91
CA TYR A 100 -33.94 2.95 11.79
C TYR A 100 -32.87 3.17 10.71
N MET A 101 -32.31 4.39 10.60
CA MET A 101 -31.35 4.73 9.54
C MET A 101 -30.11 3.83 9.56
N PHE A 102 -29.64 3.47 10.75
CA PHE A 102 -28.39 2.70 10.92
C PHE A 102 -28.55 1.20 10.67
N SER A 103 -29.78 0.67 10.71
CA SER A 103 -30.06 -0.76 10.47
C SER A 103 -29.58 -1.26 9.10
N THR A 104 -29.70 -0.43 8.06
CA THR A 104 -29.22 -0.75 6.71
C THR A 104 -27.69 -0.83 6.65
N TYR A 105 -27.00 -0.01 7.45
CA TYR A 105 -25.54 -0.06 7.58
C TYR A 105 -25.11 -1.35 8.28
N LEU A 106 -25.74 -1.70 9.40
CA LEU A 106 -25.44 -2.93 10.14
C LEU A 106 -25.75 -4.19 9.34
N PHE A 107 -26.84 -4.19 8.57
CA PHE A 107 -27.12 -5.26 7.61
C PHE A 107 -26.00 -5.41 6.57
N THR A 108 -25.56 -4.30 5.96
CA THR A 108 -24.47 -4.32 4.97
C THR A 108 -23.12 -4.70 5.59
N LEU A 109 -22.88 -4.31 6.84
CA LEU A 109 -21.71 -4.72 7.62
C LEU A 109 -21.71 -6.24 7.83
N GLY A 110 -22.86 -6.82 8.23
CA GLY A 110 -23.05 -8.26 8.36
C GLY A 110 -22.82 -9.02 7.05
N LEU A 111 -23.38 -8.52 5.93
CA LEU A 111 -23.17 -9.11 4.59
C LEU A 111 -21.69 -9.12 4.16
N GLY A 112 -20.91 -8.15 4.62
CA GLY A 112 -19.49 -8.03 4.30
C GLY A 112 -18.60 -8.98 5.09
N MET A 113 -19.12 -9.60 6.15
CA MET A 113 -18.42 -10.52 7.03
C MET A 113 -18.80 -11.97 6.72
N ASP A 114 -17.86 -12.88 6.92
CA ASP A 114 -18.12 -14.32 6.79
C ASP A 114 -17.99 -14.98 8.17
N PRO A 115 -19.09 -15.43 8.80
CA PRO A 115 -19.04 -16.02 10.12
C PRO A 115 -18.29 -17.37 10.15
N PHE A 116 -18.25 -18.10 9.03
CA PHE A 116 -17.62 -19.41 8.98
C PHE A 116 -16.09 -19.33 8.97
N SER A 117 -15.54 -18.20 8.51
CA SER A 117 -14.10 -17.92 8.51
C SER A 117 -13.44 -17.93 9.89
N VAL A 118 -14.22 -17.78 10.97
CA VAL A 118 -13.71 -17.90 12.36
C VAL A 118 -13.31 -19.33 12.71
N PHE A 119 -13.94 -20.33 12.07
CA PHE A 119 -13.72 -21.75 12.35
C PHE A 119 -12.59 -22.36 11.50
N ASP A 120 -12.13 -21.64 10.47
CA ASP A 120 -11.00 -22.05 9.65
C ASP A 120 -9.68 -21.95 10.45
N PRO A 121 -8.63 -22.73 10.08
CA PRO A 121 -7.35 -22.67 10.77
C PRO A 121 -6.79 -21.24 10.76
N PRO A 122 -6.48 -20.65 11.93
CA PRO A 122 -6.10 -19.24 12.03
C PRO A 122 -4.73 -18.99 11.38
N GLY A 123 -4.73 -18.25 10.28
CA GLY A 123 -3.50 -17.65 9.71
C GLY A 123 -2.92 -16.51 10.57
N LYS A 124 -1.74 -16.01 10.19
CA LYS A 124 -1.01 -14.93 10.90
C LYS A 124 -1.86 -13.69 11.19
N GLU A 125 -2.77 -13.31 10.29
CA GLU A 125 -3.59 -12.11 10.39
C GLU A 125 -4.66 -12.22 11.51
N HIS A 126 -5.12 -13.44 11.80
CA HIS A 126 -6.07 -13.72 12.87
C HIS A 126 -5.43 -13.47 14.24
N TYR A 127 -4.22 -13.99 14.44
CA TYR A 127 -3.46 -13.77 15.68
C TYR A 127 -3.19 -12.28 15.93
N ILE A 128 -2.86 -11.51 14.89
CA ILE A 128 -2.67 -10.06 14.98
C ILE A 128 -3.97 -9.37 15.41
N ALA A 129 -5.11 -9.77 14.82
CA ALA A 129 -6.42 -9.23 15.20
C ALA A 129 -6.78 -9.55 16.66
N TYR A 130 -6.61 -10.81 17.08
CA TYR A 130 -6.92 -11.28 18.44
C TYR A 130 -6.05 -10.57 19.48
N ALA A 131 -4.74 -10.49 19.23
CA ALA A 131 -3.82 -9.81 20.13
C ALA A 131 -4.10 -8.31 20.22
N GLY A 132 -4.43 -7.65 19.12
CA GLY A 132 -4.83 -6.24 19.11
C GLY A 132 -6.09 -5.98 19.93
N VAL A 133 -7.11 -6.85 19.84
CA VAL A 133 -8.35 -6.72 20.63
C VAL A 133 -8.07 -6.98 22.11
N ILE A 134 -7.42 -8.09 22.46
CA ILE A 134 -7.17 -8.50 23.85
C ILE A 134 -6.30 -7.47 24.56
N SER A 135 -5.21 -7.01 23.94
CA SER A 135 -4.32 -6.00 24.50
C SER A 135 -5.04 -4.67 24.77
N THR A 136 -5.90 -4.23 23.85
CA THR A 136 -6.67 -2.98 24.01
C THR A 136 -7.69 -3.08 25.14
N VAL A 137 -8.41 -4.21 25.23
CA VAL A 137 -9.34 -4.45 26.34
C VAL A 137 -8.59 -4.50 27.67
N ALA A 138 -7.48 -5.23 27.74
CA ALA A 138 -6.66 -5.33 28.95
C ALA A 138 -6.15 -3.96 29.42
N ILE A 139 -5.59 -3.15 28.51
CA ILE A 139 -5.09 -1.81 28.83
C ILE A 139 -6.23 -0.87 29.23
N THR A 140 -7.39 -0.93 28.57
CA THR A 140 -8.56 -0.13 28.93
C THR A 140 -9.06 -0.48 30.34
N LEU A 141 -9.07 -1.77 30.70
CA LEU A 141 -9.46 -2.23 32.04
C LEU A 141 -8.42 -1.87 33.11
N LEU A 142 -7.13 -1.93 32.80
CA LEU A 142 -6.06 -1.49 33.71
C LEU A 142 -6.11 0.02 33.95
N CYS A 143 -6.40 0.80 32.91
CA CYS A 143 -6.53 2.26 32.99
C CYS A 143 -7.93 2.73 33.42
N LYS A 144 -8.84 1.82 33.81
CA LYS A 144 -10.23 2.17 34.15
C LYS A 144 -10.32 3.20 35.28
N ASP A 145 -9.51 3.07 36.33
CA ASP A 145 -9.57 3.95 37.49
C ASP A 145 -9.09 5.37 37.12
N PHE A 146 -8.19 5.47 36.16
CA PHE A 146 -7.75 6.75 35.59
C PHE A 146 -8.85 7.41 34.73
N LEU A 147 -9.58 6.61 33.96
CA LEU A 147 -10.71 7.04 33.13
C LEU A 147 -11.94 7.47 33.96
N VAL A 148 -12.20 6.76 35.06
CA VAL A 148 -13.36 6.95 35.96
C VAL A 148 -13.11 8.04 37.01
N LYS A 149 -12.02 7.93 37.80
CA LYS A 149 -12.02 8.45 39.18
C LYS A 149 -11.30 9.78 39.40
N HIS A 150 -10.38 10.22 38.54
CA HIS A 150 -9.57 11.40 38.91
C HIS A 150 -9.16 12.42 37.85
N LYS A 151 -9.25 12.16 36.53
CA LYS A 151 -8.79 13.18 35.55
C LYS A 151 -9.63 13.29 34.28
N VAL A 152 -10.22 12.24 33.73
CA VAL A 152 -10.90 12.32 32.41
C VAL A 152 -12.42 12.39 32.52
N GLY A 153 -13.04 11.67 33.46
CA GLY A 153 -14.49 11.76 33.71
C GLY A 153 -15.35 11.15 32.61
N LEU A 154 -14.86 10.12 31.91
CA LEU A 154 -15.50 9.53 30.73
C LEU A 154 -16.60 8.50 31.05
N ILE A 155 -16.63 7.98 32.28
CA ILE A 155 -17.49 6.86 32.68
C ILE A 155 -18.34 7.30 33.87
N ALA A 156 -19.66 7.40 33.68
CA ALA A 156 -20.61 7.89 34.67
C ALA A 156 -20.98 6.83 35.73
N LYS A 157 -21.02 5.55 35.33
CA LYS A 157 -21.33 4.40 36.20
C LYS A 157 -20.27 3.32 36.07
N THR A 158 -19.68 2.91 37.19
CA THR A 158 -18.70 1.80 37.26
C THR A 158 -19.40 0.44 37.29
N SER A 159 -20.25 0.15 36.30
CA SER A 159 -20.80 -1.19 36.11
C SER A 159 -19.82 -2.07 35.32
N ILE A 160 -19.81 -3.37 35.59
CA ILE A 160 -19.06 -4.36 34.80
C ILE A 160 -19.48 -4.28 33.32
N ARG A 161 -20.79 -4.11 33.06
CA ARG A 161 -21.35 -3.90 31.71
C ARG A 161 -20.73 -2.68 31.03
N ALA A 162 -20.65 -1.56 31.75
CA ALA A 162 -20.06 -0.33 31.23
C ALA A 162 -18.58 -0.51 30.92
N ASN A 163 -17.80 -1.11 31.83
CA ASN A 163 -16.37 -1.32 31.65
C ASN A 163 -16.05 -2.25 30.46
N LEU A 164 -16.81 -3.35 30.30
CA LEU A 164 -16.66 -4.26 29.17
C LEU A 164 -17.10 -3.60 27.86
N GLY A 165 -18.21 -2.86 27.87
CA GLY A 165 -18.69 -2.10 26.72
C GLY A 165 -17.70 -1.03 26.26
N PHE A 166 -17.08 -0.29 27.20
CA PHE A 166 -16.02 0.66 26.89
C PHE A 166 -14.78 -0.06 26.33
N GLY A 167 -14.32 -1.15 26.95
CA GLY A 167 -13.21 -1.96 26.44
C GLY A 167 -13.44 -2.43 25.01
N ALA A 168 -14.64 -2.93 24.71
CA ALA A 168 -15.05 -3.32 23.37
C ALA A 168 -15.09 -2.12 22.41
N ALA A 169 -15.67 -0.98 22.80
CA ALA A 169 -15.72 0.22 21.97
C ALA A 169 -14.32 0.77 21.62
N PHE A 170 -13.36 0.69 22.55
CA PHE A 170 -11.96 1.07 22.29
C PHE A 170 -11.23 0.02 21.43
N ALA A 171 -11.52 -1.27 21.59
CA ALA A 171 -10.93 -2.35 20.79
C ALA A 171 -11.53 -2.49 19.38
N ALA A 172 -12.74 -2.00 19.13
CA ALA A 172 -13.38 -2.04 17.83
C ALA A 172 -12.55 -1.30 16.75
N THR A 173 -12.55 -1.83 15.53
CA THR A 173 -11.89 -1.23 14.34
C THR A 173 -12.96 -0.84 13.36
N GLY A 174 -12.87 0.34 12.73
CA GLY A 174 -13.77 0.70 11.62
C GLY A 174 -13.37 -0.02 10.32
N SER A 175 -13.59 -1.33 10.22
CA SER A 175 -13.08 -2.15 9.11
C SER A 175 -13.56 -1.69 7.71
N PRO A 176 -14.81 -1.23 7.49
CA PRO A 176 -15.22 -0.74 6.16
C PRO A 176 -14.51 0.56 5.80
N LEU A 177 -14.29 1.44 6.79
CA LEU A 177 -13.56 2.69 6.60
C LEU A 177 -12.08 2.41 6.32
N LEU A 178 -11.48 1.44 7.04
CA LEU A 178 -10.11 1.01 6.84
C LEU A 178 -9.88 0.46 5.43
N THR A 179 -10.73 -0.49 5.00
CA THR A 179 -10.64 -1.09 3.67
C THR A 179 -10.77 -0.03 2.59
N ARG A 180 -11.76 0.85 2.70
CA ARG A 180 -11.94 1.96 1.76
C ARG A 180 -10.71 2.87 1.71
N LEU A 181 -10.15 3.24 2.86
CA LEU A 181 -8.95 4.06 2.91
C LEU A 181 -7.75 3.37 2.25
N ILE A 182 -7.53 2.09 2.55
CA ILE A 182 -6.42 1.32 1.96
C ILE A 182 -6.59 1.19 0.44
N THR A 183 -7.82 1.00 -0.04
CA THR A 183 -8.13 0.94 -1.48
C THR A 183 -7.99 2.30 -2.17
N GLU A 184 -8.55 3.37 -1.59
CA GLU A 184 -8.46 4.74 -2.14
C GLU A 184 -7.01 5.24 -2.21
N GLN A 185 -6.16 4.79 -1.28
CA GLN A 185 -4.75 5.14 -1.21
C GLN A 185 -3.83 4.14 -1.95
N LYS A 186 -4.40 3.18 -2.69
CA LYS A 186 -3.67 2.10 -3.40
C LYS A 186 -2.72 1.28 -2.50
N LEU A 187 -2.88 1.36 -1.17
CA LEU A 187 -2.11 0.60 -0.19
C LEU A 187 -2.49 -0.89 -0.16
N SER A 188 -3.59 -1.28 -0.84
CA SER A 188 -4.03 -2.67 -0.97
C SER A 188 -3.02 -3.58 -1.66
N LYS A 189 -2.07 -3.01 -2.43
CA LYS A 189 -0.97 -3.77 -3.04
C LYS A 189 0.16 -4.11 -2.05
N THR A 190 0.24 -3.39 -0.92
CA THR A 190 1.31 -3.59 0.06
C THR A 190 0.98 -4.73 1.02
N ALA A 191 1.99 -5.47 1.47
CA ALA A 191 1.80 -6.55 2.47
C ALA A 191 1.16 -6.04 3.77
N VAL A 192 1.53 -4.84 4.22
CA VAL A 192 0.94 -4.19 5.42
C VAL A 192 -0.52 -3.82 5.19
N GLY A 193 -0.86 -3.27 4.01
CA GLY A 193 -2.24 -2.94 3.67
C GLY A 193 -3.14 -4.17 3.55
N GLN A 194 -2.68 -5.26 2.93
CA GLN A 194 -3.43 -6.52 2.85
C GLN A 194 -3.65 -7.12 4.23
N ALA A 195 -2.61 -7.14 5.08
CA ALA A 195 -2.71 -7.60 6.46
C ALA A 195 -3.69 -6.74 7.28
N ALA A 196 -3.69 -5.42 7.09
CA ALA A 196 -4.59 -4.49 7.77
C ALA A 196 -6.06 -4.71 7.39
N VAL A 197 -6.37 -4.93 6.11
CA VAL A 197 -7.75 -5.23 5.67
C VAL A 197 -8.23 -6.54 6.29
N ARG A 198 -7.44 -7.61 6.20
CA ARG A 198 -7.81 -8.94 6.74
C ARG A 198 -7.97 -8.88 8.26
N ALA A 199 -6.94 -8.44 8.98
CA ALA A 199 -6.97 -8.34 10.45
C ALA A 199 -8.04 -7.36 10.94
N GLY A 200 -8.33 -6.31 10.18
CA GLY A 200 -9.39 -5.34 10.49
C GLY A 200 -10.78 -5.95 10.46
N ILE A 201 -11.10 -6.75 9.44
CA ILE A 201 -12.39 -7.45 9.32
C ILE A 201 -12.57 -8.44 10.47
N PHE A 202 -11.53 -9.24 10.80
CA PHE A 202 -11.58 -10.17 11.92
C PHE A 202 -11.74 -9.45 13.26
N SER A 203 -10.98 -8.37 13.49
CA SER A 203 -11.10 -7.56 14.71
C SER A 203 -12.51 -6.99 14.89
N ASP A 204 -13.11 -6.48 13.81
CA ASP A 204 -14.45 -5.89 13.84
C ASP A 204 -15.54 -6.95 14.04
N MET A 205 -15.42 -8.11 13.41
CA MET A 205 -16.33 -9.25 13.58
C MET A 205 -16.38 -9.74 15.03
N ILE A 206 -15.20 -9.93 15.66
CA ILE A 206 -15.11 -10.40 17.05
C ILE A 206 -15.74 -9.39 18.00
N VAL A 207 -15.36 -8.12 17.87
CA VAL A 207 -15.83 -7.09 18.78
C VAL A 207 -17.33 -6.83 18.61
N THR A 208 -17.82 -6.80 17.36
CA THR A 208 -19.25 -6.66 17.08
C THR A 208 -20.03 -7.87 17.60
N SER A 209 -19.51 -9.08 17.43
CA SER A 209 -20.12 -10.29 18.02
C SER A 209 -20.16 -10.22 19.55
N PHE A 210 -19.08 -9.79 20.20
CA PHE A 210 -19.05 -9.59 21.65
C PHE A 210 -20.03 -8.52 22.13
N MET A 211 -20.18 -7.42 21.39
CA MET A 211 -21.15 -6.37 21.69
C MET A 211 -22.58 -6.87 21.54
N CYS A 212 -22.88 -7.64 20.50
CA CYS A 212 -24.19 -8.26 20.27
C CYS A 212 -24.53 -9.25 21.41
N ILE A 213 -23.61 -10.15 21.74
CA ILE A 213 -23.77 -11.11 22.84
C ILE A 213 -23.91 -10.37 24.18
N GLY A 214 -23.13 -9.31 24.40
CA GLY A 214 -23.23 -8.47 25.58
C GLY A 214 -24.59 -7.78 25.71
N GLY A 215 -25.15 -7.27 24.61
CA GLY A 215 -26.51 -6.72 24.57
C GLY A 215 -27.59 -7.73 24.97
N LEU A 216 -27.43 -8.99 24.54
CA LEU A 216 -28.35 -10.09 24.88
C LEU A 216 -28.24 -10.54 26.35
N ILE A 217 -27.01 -10.69 26.87
CA ILE A 217 -26.78 -11.15 28.24
C ILE A 217 -27.16 -10.09 29.27
N PHE A 218 -26.88 -8.82 28.97
CA PHE A 218 -27.07 -7.72 29.92
C PHE A 218 -28.33 -6.88 29.66
N HIS A 219 -29.31 -7.40 28.91
CA HIS A 219 -30.56 -6.70 28.64
C HIS A 219 -31.28 -6.35 29.96
N ASP A 220 -31.65 -5.08 30.15
CA ASP A 220 -32.23 -4.60 31.42
C ASP A 220 -33.69 -5.06 31.59
N ASP A 221 -33.93 -5.92 32.59
CA ASP A 221 -35.26 -6.39 33.02
C ASP A 221 -36.20 -5.27 33.55
N SER A 222 -35.75 -4.01 33.59
CA SER A 222 -36.44 -2.90 34.26
C SER A 222 -37.81 -2.50 33.68
N LYS A 223 -38.20 -3.05 32.52
CA LYS A 223 -39.52 -2.77 31.89
C LYS A 223 -40.56 -3.88 32.09
N LEU A 224 -40.22 -5.04 32.66
CA LEU A 224 -41.18 -6.13 32.89
C LEU A 224 -41.02 -6.72 34.31
N GLY A 225 -42.12 -6.77 35.07
CA GLY A 225 -42.13 -7.28 36.46
C GLY A 225 -41.74 -8.76 36.60
N ASP A 226 -41.77 -9.27 37.84
CA ASP A 226 -41.26 -10.57 38.36
C ASP A 226 -41.56 -11.85 37.55
N SER A 227 -42.40 -11.78 36.52
CA SER A 227 -42.59 -12.84 35.52
C SER A 227 -41.39 -12.97 34.54
N ALA A 228 -40.49 -11.98 34.49
CA ALA A 228 -39.46 -11.81 33.47
C ALA A 228 -38.30 -12.84 33.52
N GLN A 229 -37.96 -13.38 34.70
CA GLN A 229 -36.79 -14.28 34.82
C GLN A 229 -37.03 -15.67 34.18
N ARG A 230 -38.29 -16.11 34.09
CA ARG A 230 -38.68 -17.31 33.32
C ARG A 230 -38.69 -17.02 31.82
N ASN A 231 -38.94 -15.78 31.42
CA ASN A 231 -38.97 -15.33 30.02
C ASN A 231 -37.58 -15.10 29.42
N HIS A 232 -36.54 -14.80 30.21
CA HIS A 232 -35.18 -14.58 29.67
C HIS A 232 -34.63 -15.83 28.94
N LYS A 233 -34.87 -17.05 29.47
CA LYS A 233 -34.46 -18.29 28.79
C LYS A 233 -35.24 -18.55 27.50
N PHE A 234 -36.54 -18.23 27.48
CA PHE A 234 -37.36 -18.33 26.27
C PHE A 234 -37.00 -17.26 25.23
N TYR A 235 -36.61 -16.07 25.67
CA TYR A 235 -36.11 -14.99 24.84
C TYR A 235 -34.79 -15.39 24.18
N VAL A 236 -33.79 -15.81 24.96
CA VAL A 236 -32.51 -16.30 24.42
C VAL A 236 -32.69 -17.51 23.50
N ALA A 237 -33.58 -18.45 23.85
CA ALA A 237 -33.88 -19.61 23.01
C ALA A 237 -34.62 -19.23 21.72
N GLY A 238 -35.54 -18.25 21.77
CA GLY A 238 -36.25 -17.73 20.60
C GLY A 238 -35.30 -17.04 19.63
N ILE A 239 -34.34 -16.27 20.14
CA ILE A 239 -33.30 -15.61 19.35
C ILE A 239 -32.37 -16.63 18.71
N LEU A 240 -31.93 -17.65 19.47
CA LEU A 240 -31.09 -18.71 18.93
C LEU A 240 -31.82 -19.50 17.83
N ALA A 241 -33.10 -19.82 18.04
CA ALA A 241 -33.95 -20.48 17.06
C ALA A 241 -34.15 -19.61 15.81
N GLU A 242 -34.33 -18.30 15.97
CA GLU A 242 -34.42 -17.36 14.85
C GLU A 242 -33.12 -17.30 14.05
N ILE A 243 -31.96 -17.19 14.72
CA ILE A 243 -30.64 -17.20 14.07
C ILE A 243 -30.41 -18.51 13.30
N ILE A 244 -30.74 -19.66 13.89
CA ILE A 244 -30.61 -20.96 13.23
C ILE A 244 -31.55 -21.05 12.02
N THR A 245 -32.79 -20.60 12.17
CA THR A 245 -33.77 -20.58 11.08
C THR A 245 -33.30 -19.67 9.94
N LEU A 246 -32.76 -18.50 10.27
CA LEU A 246 -32.17 -17.56 9.32
C LEU A 246 -31.01 -18.19 8.56
N MET A 247 -30.08 -18.89 9.22
CA MET A 247 -28.95 -19.55 8.56
C MET A 247 -29.40 -20.67 7.61
N VAL A 248 -30.41 -21.45 7.98
CA VAL A 248 -30.93 -22.54 7.14
C VAL A 248 -31.71 -21.99 5.94
N VAL A 249 -32.61 -21.04 6.17
CA VAL A 249 -33.47 -20.46 5.12
C VAL A 249 -32.65 -19.63 4.14
N SER A 250 -31.73 -18.80 4.62
CA SER A 250 -30.88 -17.95 3.76
C SER A 250 -30.04 -18.78 2.78
N LYS A 251 -29.39 -19.84 3.26
CA LYS A 251 -28.59 -20.75 2.44
C LYS A 251 -29.45 -21.48 1.40
N TRP A 252 -30.64 -21.93 1.78
CA TRP A 252 -31.58 -22.57 0.86
C TRP A 252 -32.10 -21.61 -0.22
N VAL A 253 -32.51 -20.40 0.16
CA VAL A 253 -33.02 -19.38 -0.77
C VAL A 253 -31.93 -18.96 -1.75
N LEU A 254 -30.69 -18.73 -1.29
CA LEU A 254 -29.60 -18.26 -2.13
C LEU A 254 -29.10 -19.34 -3.10
N ASN A 255 -28.98 -20.58 -2.65
CA ASN A 255 -28.62 -21.69 -3.55
C ASN A 255 -29.65 -21.82 -4.69
N LYS A 256 -30.94 -21.72 -4.35
CA LYS A 256 -32.04 -21.78 -5.34
C LYS A 256 -32.06 -20.59 -6.31
N ILE A 257 -31.62 -19.41 -5.86
CA ILE A 257 -31.49 -18.22 -6.73
C ILE A 257 -30.26 -18.34 -7.64
N ASN A 258 -29.13 -18.86 -7.13
CA ASN A 258 -27.91 -19.08 -7.91
C ASN A 258 -28.10 -20.17 -8.98
N GLU A 259 -28.74 -21.30 -8.64
CA GLU A 259 -29.08 -22.37 -9.60
C GLU A 259 -29.93 -21.85 -10.78
N ARG A 260 -30.82 -20.89 -10.53
CA ARG A 260 -31.69 -20.29 -11.55
C ARG A 260 -31.04 -19.16 -12.35
N ASN A 261 -29.84 -18.72 -11.97
CA ASN A 261 -29.11 -17.63 -12.63
C ASN A 261 -27.62 -18.01 -12.80
N PRO A 262 -27.27 -18.88 -13.77
CA PRO A 262 -25.88 -19.28 -14.01
C PRO A 262 -24.99 -18.09 -14.42
N GLU A 263 -23.69 -18.23 -14.17
CA GLU A 263 -22.67 -17.21 -14.43
C GLU A 263 -22.66 -16.78 -15.91
N GLY A 264 -22.54 -15.45 -16.15
CA GLY A 264 -22.49 -14.87 -17.50
C GLY A 264 -23.78 -14.19 -18.01
N LYS A 265 -24.95 -14.41 -17.40
CA LYS A 265 -26.21 -13.70 -17.76
C LYS A 265 -26.52 -12.52 -16.81
N PRO A 266 -27.16 -11.42 -17.27
CA PRO A 266 -27.59 -10.33 -16.40
C PRO A 266 -28.67 -10.82 -15.42
N MET A 267 -28.52 -10.46 -14.14
CA MET A 267 -29.40 -10.92 -13.08
C MET A 267 -30.77 -10.23 -13.16
N LYS A 268 -31.88 -10.98 -13.08
CA LYS A 268 -33.23 -10.41 -13.08
C LYS A 268 -33.50 -9.67 -11.77
N GLY A 269 -33.88 -8.39 -11.85
CA GLY A 269 -34.14 -7.53 -10.68
C GLY A 269 -35.23 -8.03 -9.71
N ILE A 270 -36.10 -8.93 -10.17
CA ILE A 270 -37.15 -9.53 -9.33
C ILE A 270 -36.59 -10.38 -8.19
N TYR A 271 -35.44 -11.04 -8.38
CA TYR A 271 -34.81 -11.86 -7.33
C TYR A 271 -34.14 -11.00 -6.26
N ILE A 272 -33.51 -9.87 -6.66
CA ILE A 272 -32.94 -8.90 -5.73
C ILE A 272 -34.06 -8.25 -4.91
N THR A 273 -35.15 -7.86 -5.57
CA THR A 273 -36.33 -7.28 -4.91
C THR A 273 -36.98 -8.28 -3.96
N GLY A 274 -37.13 -9.54 -4.39
CA GLY A 274 -37.66 -10.62 -3.54
C GLY A 274 -36.79 -10.88 -2.31
N LEU A 275 -35.47 -10.87 -2.45
CA LEU A 275 -34.54 -11.00 -1.31
C LEU A 275 -34.68 -9.82 -0.35
N MET A 276 -34.78 -8.58 -0.84
CA MET A 276 -34.99 -7.40 0.00
C MET A 276 -36.30 -7.47 0.77
N VAL A 277 -37.39 -7.89 0.12
CA VAL A 277 -38.69 -8.08 0.78
C VAL A 277 -38.59 -9.16 1.86
N ALA A 278 -37.89 -10.27 1.59
CA ALA A 278 -37.67 -11.32 2.59
C ALA A 278 -36.86 -10.79 3.79
N VAL A 279 -35.79 -10.04 3.56
CA VAL A 279 -34.99 -9.41 4.63
C VAL A 279 -35.84 -8.46 5.48
N LEU A 280 -36.69 -7.64 4.86
CA LEU A 280 -37.58 -6.73 5.58
C LEU A 280 -38.62 -7.48 6.43
N LEU A 281 -39.18 -8.58 5.90
CA LEU A 281 -40.10 -9.43 6.66
C LEU A 281 -39.40 -10.09 7.86
N LEU A 282 -38.15 -10.52 7.70
CA LEU A 282 -37.35 -11.10 8.79
C LEU A 282 -37.00 -10.06 9.85
N CYS A 283 -36.63 -8.84 9.46
CA CYS A 283 -36.44 -7.73 10.42
C CYS A 283 -37.74 -7.41 11.17
N PHE A 284 -38.88 -7.48 10.48
CA PHE A 284 -40.20 -7.25 11.09
C PHE A 284 -40.54 -8.35 12.10
N THR A 285 -40.28 -9.63 11.80
CA THR A 285 -40.49 -10.73 12.75
C THR A 285 -39.58 -10.62 13.97
N ALA A 286 -38.31 -10.26 13.77
CA ALA A 286 -37.37 -10.06 14.87
C ALA A 286 -37.82 -8.93 15.81
N THR A 287 -38.30 -7.82 15.25
CA THR A 287 -38.83 -6.69 16.04
C THR A 287 -40.08 -7.08 16.81
N PHE A 288 -40.94 -7.94 16.23
CA PHE A 288 -42.11 -8.49 16.91
C PHE A 288 -41.72 -9.39 18.11
N LEU A 289 -40.58 -10.07 18.03
CA LEU A 289 -39.98 -10.85 19.10
C LEU A 289 -39.21 -10.00 20.14
N HIS A 290 -39.36 -8.67 20.08
CA HIS A 290 -38.68 -7.70 20.95
C HIS A 290 -37.15 -7.70 20.85
N MET A 291 -36.60 -8.15 19.71
CA MET A 291 -35.18 -7.91 19.41
C MET A 291 -34.95 -6.47 18.96
N ASP A 292 -33.79 -5.93 19.30
CA ASP A 292 -33.32 -4.66 18.75
C ASP A 292 -33.17 -4.79 17.24
N LEU A 293 -33.83 -3.91 16.47
CA LEU A 293 -33.81 -3.95 15.00
C LEU A 293 -32.39 -3.93 14.43
N ASN A 294 -31.51 -3.15 15.05
CA ASN A 294 -30.11 -3.00 14.66
C ASN A 294 -29.33 -4.31 14.82
N LEU A 295 -29.56 -5.04 15.91
CA LEU A 295 -29.01 -6.37 16.14
C LEU A 295 -29.58 -7.38 15.14
N ALA A 296 -30.89 -7.37 14.93
CA ALA A 296 -31.55 -8.27 13.97
C ALA A 296 -31.02 -8.07 12.54
N ALA A 297 -30.88 -6.81 12.11
CA ALA A 297 -30.34 -6.47 10.80
C ALA A 297 -28.90 -6.98 10.62
N PHE A 298 -28.03 -6.83 11.62
CA PHE A 298 -26.67 -7.37 11.58
C PHE A 298 -26.66 -8.90 11.47
N MET A 299 -27.45 -9.60 12.30
CA MET A 299 -27.52 -11.06 12.32
C MET A 299 -28.08 -11.65 11.02
N ILE A 300 -29.12 -11.03 10.44
CA ILE A 300 -29.66 -11.42 9.13
C ILE A 300 -28.62 -11.22 8.03
N GLY A 301 -27.85 -10.13 8.08
CA GLY A 301 -26.74 -9.88 7.16
C GLY A 301 -25.65 -10.96 7.27
N LEU A 302 -25.26 -11.33 8.49
CA LEU A 302 -24.25 -12.35 8.76
C LEU A 302 -24.69 -13.76 8.31
N ALA A 303 -25.99 -14.05 8.37
CA ALA A 303 -26.53 -15.34 7.93
C ALA A 303 -26.47 -15.54 6.40
N LEU A 304 -26.42 -14.45 5.62
CA LEU A 304 -26.36 -14.53 4.16
C LEU A 304 -24.90 -14.74 3.69
N PRO A 305 -24.58 -15.82 2.94
CA PRO A 305 -23.23 -16.07 2.45
C PRO A 305 -22.70 -14.94 1.56
N ARG A 306 -21.48 -14.52 1.86
CA ARG A 306 -20.77 -13.44 1.19
C ARG A 306 -20.41 -13.75 -0.27
N GLU A 307 -20.13 -15.02 -0.59
CA GLU A 307 -19.68 -15.46 -1.92
C GLU A 307 -20.78 -15.43 -2.99
N GLY A 308 -22.05 -15.27 -2.61
CA GLY A 308 -23.16 -15.20 -3.56
C GLY A 308 -23.11 -13.96 -4.46
N ARG A 309 -23.31 -14.13 -5.77
CA ARG A 309 -23.42 -13.02 -6.75
C ARG A 309 -24.48 -11.98 -6.36
N VAL A 310 -25.59 -12.45 -5.80
CA VAL A 310 -26.68 -11.59 -5.29
C VAL A 310 -26.21 -10.73 -4.13
N THR A 311 -25.50 -11.34 -3.18
CA THR A 311 -24.94 -10.68 -2.00
C THR A 311 -23.94 -9.60 -2.42
N GLN A 312 -23.04 -9.87 -3.37
CA GLN A 312 -22.07 -8.89 -3.88
C GLN A 312 -22.75 -7.70 -4.58
N LEU A 313 -23.78 -7.97 -5.41
CA LEU A 313 -24.56 -6.90 -6.04
C LEU A 313 -25.31 -6.05 -4.99
N LEU A 314 -25.85 -6.70 -3.96
CA LEU A 314 -26.55 -6.05 -2.86
C LEU A 314 -25.61 -5.15 -2.06
N ILE A 315 -24.43 -5.66 -1.69
CA ILE A 315 -23.37 -4.90 -1.01
C ILE A 315 -22.98 -3.68 -1.82
N ASN A 316 -22.74 -3.82 -3.13
CA ASN A 316 -22.33 -2.69 -3.97
C ASN A 316 -23.41 -1.59 -4.06
N ASN A 317 -24.67 -2.00 -4.29
CA ASN A 317 -25.79 -1.07 -4.39
C ASN A 317 -26.10 -0.38 -3.05
N LEU A 318 -26.11 -1.15 -1.95
CA LEU A 318 -26.34 -0.62 -0.61
C LEU A 318 -25.18 0.27 -0.16
N ASN A 319 -23.93 -0.10 -0.41
CA ASN A 319 -22.78 0.73 -0.07
C ASN A 319 -22.81 2.09 -0.78
N PHE A 320 -23.26 2.15 -2.03
CA PHE A 320 -23.47 3.43 -2.71
C PHE A 320 -24.49 4.26 -1.94
N PHE A 321 -25.69 3.73 -1.69
CA PHE A 321 -26.74 4.46 -0.99
C PHE A 321 -26.35 4.87 0.44
N LEU A 322 -25.72 3.96 1.18
CA LEU A 322 -25.24 4.18 2.54
C LEU A 322 -24.23 5.33 2.61
N ASN A 323 -23.19 5.26 1.78
CA ASN A 323 -22.14 6.26 1.80
C ASN A 323 -22.63 7.62 1.31
N TYR A 324 -23.53 7.67 0.32
CA TYR A 324 -23.95 8.95 -0.26
C TYR A 324 -25.10 9.61 0.47
N VAL A 325 -25.98 8.86 1.14
CA VAL A 325 -27.21 9.41 1.73
C VAL A 325 -27.31 9.11 3.23
N ILE A 326 -27.33 7.82 3.62
CA ILE A 326 -27.66 7.45 5.01
C ILE A 326 -26.59 7.91 6.01
N LEU A 327 -25.30 7.65 5.74
CA LEU A 327 -24.24 7.93 6.70
C LEU A 327 -24.05 9.43 7.03
N PRO A 328 -24.02 10.35 6.04
CA PRO A 328 -23.99 11.79 6.33
C PRO A 328 -25.22 12.25 7.11
N LEU A 329 -26.41 11.75 6.77
CA LEU A 329 -27.65 12.10 7.47
C LEU A 329 -27.65 11.58 8.91
N TYR A 330 -27.13 10.38 9.14
CA TYR A 330 -27.00 9.81 10.47
C TYR A 330 -26.08 10.64 11.38
N LEU A 331 -24.98 11.19 10.85
CA LEU A 331 -24.11 12.09 11.63
C LEU A 331 -24.81 13.40 12.01
N VAL A 332 -25.62 13.95 11.10
CA VAL A 332 -26.44 15.14 11.39
C VAL A 332 -27.50 14.82 12.44
N TYR A 333 -28.17 13.66 12.35
CA TYR A 333 -29.09 13.17 13.38
C TYR A 333 -28.43 13.16 14.75
N VAL A 334 -27.32 12.44 14.88
CA VAL A 334 -26.59 12.30 16.14
C VAL A 334 -26.17 13.66 16.70
N SER A 335 -25.71 14.58 15.84
CA SER A 335 -25.26 15.91 16.27
C SER A 335 -26.41 16.80 16.74
N LEU A 336 -27.60 16.67 16.17
CA LEU A 336 -28.80 17.41 16.59
C LEU A 336 -29.46 16.81 17.85
N SER A 337 -29.42 15.49 18.02
CA SER A 337 -29.99 14.80 19.18
C SER A 337 -29.40 15.23 20.52
N ILE A 338 -28.12 15.60 20.54
CA ILE A 338 -27.40 16.08 21.74
C ILE A 338 -28.07 17.33 22.32
N ARG A 339 -28.42 18.30 21.46
CA ARG A 339 -29.02 19.56 21.90
C ARG A 339 -30.41 19.35 22.51
N HIS A 340 -31.20 18.41 22.00
CA HIS A 340 -32.52 18.13 22.53
C HIS A 340 -32.48 17.62 23.99
N SER A 341 -31.40 16.97 24.44
CA SER A 341 -31.25 16.62 25.86
C SER A 341 -30.81 17.81 26.72
N GLU A 342 -29.95 18.68 26.20
CA GLU A 342 -29.43 19.87 26.90
C GLU A 342 -30.56 20.89 27.14
N LEU A 343 -31.43 21.13 26.15
CA LEU A 343 -32.65 21.94 26.31
C LEU A 343 -33.62 21.37 27.36
N ARG A 344 -33.59 20.05 27.60
CA ARG A 344 -34.45 19.38 28.59
C ARG A 344 -33.89 19.47 30.01
N THR A 345 -32.58 19.72 30.16
CA THR A 345 -31.89 19.73 31.46
C THR A 345 -31.52 21.14 31.93
N ASN A 346 -31.24 22.10 31.03
CA ASN A 346 -31.03 23.51 31.39
C ASN A 346 -31.29 24.45 30.19
N PRO A 347 -32.39 25.22 30.16
CA PRO A 347 -32.74 26.09 29.03
C PRO A 347 -31.85 27.34 28.87
N ASP A 348 -31.07 27.72 29.90
CA ASP A 348 -30.28 28.96 29.93
C ASP A 348 -28.82 28.80 29.46
N ILE A 349 -28.36 27.60 29.10
CA ILE A 349 -26.97 27.32 28.74
C ILE A 349 -26.88 26.92 27.27
N ASP A 350 -26.46 27.86 26.41
CA ASP A 350 -26.26 27.66 24.97
C ASP A 350 -24.91 26.97 24.67
N ARG A 351 -24.55 25.91 25.41
CA ARG A 351 -23.29 25.17 25.22
C ARG A 351 -23.44 24.15 24.10
N VAL A 352 -23.39 24.62 22.87
CA VAL A 352 -23.57 23.75 21.70
C VAL A 352 -22.27 23.05 21.34
N ILE A 353 -22.19 21.72 21.58
CA ILE A 353 -21.01 20.86 21.26
C ILE A 353 -19.69 21.58 21.59
N ASP A 354 -19.67 22.31 22.71
CA ASP A 354 -18.44 22.95 23.16
C ASP A 354 -17.58 21.91 23.85
N MET A 355 -16.27 22.02 23.64
CA MET A 355 -15.29 21.00 24.01
C MET A 355 -15.45 20.61 25.50
N PRO A 356 -15.97 19.40 25.81
CA PRO A 356 -16.41 19.06 27.16
C PRO A 356 -15.24 18.83 28.11
N LEU A 357 -14.04 18.61 27.56
CA LEU A 357 -12.82 18.25 28.29
C LEU A 357 -11.63 19.07 27.79
N ARG A 358 -10.72 19.41 28.70
CA ARG A 358 -9.42 20.01 28.37
C ARG A 358 -8.66 19.08 27.41
N TRP A 359 -8.05 19.63 26.35
CA TRP A 359 -7.36 18.90 25.27
C TRP A 359 -6.47 17.73 25.73
N HIS A 360 -5.71 17.91 26.81
CA HIS A 360 -4.83 16.86 27.34
C HIS A 360 -5.59 15.60 27.78
N LYS A 361 -6.82 15.74 28.33
CA LYS A 361 -7.63 14.59 28.79
C LYS A 361 -8.11 13.74 27.62
N LEU A 362 -8.52 14.41 26.54
CA LEU A 362 -8.96 13.77 25.30
C LEU A 362 -7.78 13.04 24.63
N LEU A 363 -6.61 13.69 24.57
CA LEU A 363 -5.41 13.11 23.98
C LEU A 363 -4.95 11.87 24.75
N ILE A 364 -4.99 11.89 26.09
CA ILE A 364 -4.68 10.71 26.91
C ILE A 364 -5.66 9.56 26.62
N ALA A 365 -6.96 9.84 26.50
CA ALA A 365 -7.96 8.80 26.20
C ALA A 365 -7.75 8.18 24.81
N VAL A 366 -7.42 9.00 23.80
CA VAL A 366 -7.02 8.51 22.46
C VAL A 366 -5.75 7.66 22.56
N ALA A 367 -4.73 8.13 23.29
CA ALA A 367 -3.46 7.43 23.44
C ALA A 367 -3.63 6.05 24.08
N ILE A 368 -4.49 5.90 25.10
CA ILE A 368 -4.77 4.60 25.73
C ILE A 368 -5.32 3.61 24.68
N GLY A 369 -6.28 4.03 23.86
CA GLY A 369 -6.87 3.21 22.81
C GLY A 369 -5.88 2.80 21.72
N THR A 370 -5.06 3.74 21.25
CA THR A 370 -4.09 3.49 20.17
C THR A 370 -2.89 2.67 20.65
N VAL A 371 -2.35 2.97 21.84
CA VAL A 371 -1.20 2.25 22.41
C VAL A 371 -1.58 0.81 22.69
N GLY A 372 -2.81 0.56 23.16
CA GLY A 372 -3.34 -0.78 23.35
C GLY A 372 -3.22 -1.64 22.11
N LYS A 373 -3.75 -1.16 20.98
CA LYS A 373 -3.68 -1.88 19.72
C LYS A 373 -2.26 -2.05 19.20
N ILE A 374 -1.46 -0.99 19.21
CA ILE A 374 -0.09 -1.04 18.69
C ILE A 374 0.73 -2.07 19.46
N LEU A 375 0.61 -2.13 20.79
CA LEU A 375 1.33 -3.11 21.59
C LEU A 375 0.96 -4.55 21.21
N GLY A 376 -0.34 -4.87 21.10
CA GLY A 376 -0.79 -6.21 20.71
C GLY A 376 -0.37 -6.61 19.29
N THR A 377 -0.40 -5.67 18.35
CA THR A 377 -0.03 -5.95 16.96
C THR A 377 1.48 -6.05 16.78
N VAL A 378 2.26 -5.28 17.53
CA VAL A 378 3.73 -5.32 17.48
C VAL A 378 4.27 -6.60 18.11
N THR A 379 3.76 -7.02 19.26
CA THR A 379 4.23 -8.25 19.92
C THR A 379 4.04 -9.48 19.03
N VAL A 380 2.85 -9.66 18.48
CA VAL A 380 2.55 -10.78 17.58
C VAL A 380 3.18 -10.60 16.20
N GLY A 381 3.21 -9.37 15.67
CA GLY A 381 3.85 -9.08 14.39
C GLY A 381 5.34 -9.44 14.39
N LEU A 382 6.06 -9.10 15.46
CA LEU A 382 7.47 -9.46 15.62
C LEU A 382 7.68 -10.97 15.74
N PHE A 383 6.78 -11.68 16.43
CA PHE A 383 6.82 -13.14 16.55
C PHE A 383 6.70 -13.84 15.18
N PHE A 384 5.91 -13.28 14.26
CA PHE A 384 5.78 -13.76 12.88
C PHE A 384 6.81 -13.14 11.90
N GLY A 385 7.88 -12.49 12.39
CA GLY A 385 8.97 -11.98 11.56
C GLY A 385 8.68 -10.67 10.82
N MET A 386 7.62 -9.92 11.18
CA MET A 386 7.40 -8.58 10.63
C MET A 386 8.41 -7.57 11.18
N LYS A 387 8.88 -6.65 10.33
CA LYS A 387 9.72 -5.52 10.78
C LYS A 387 8.94 -4.64 11.75
N TRP A 388 9.60 -4.14 12.80
CA TRP A 388 8.96 -3.35 13.88
C TRP A 388 8.15 -2.15 13.37
N LEU A 389 8.64 -1.44 12.35
CA LEU A 389 7.94 -0.31 11.72
C LEU A 389 6.69 -0.72 10.95
N ASP A 390 6.76 -1.86 10.24
CA ASP A 390 5.62 -2.40 9.51
C ASP A 390 4.53 -2.88 10.50
N ALA A 391 4.94 -3.39 11.67
CA ALA A 391 4.04 -3.77 12.76
C ALA A 391 3.41 -2.56 13.47
N ILE A 392 4.16 -1.47 13.69
CA ILE A 392 3.61 -0.21 14.24
C ILE A 392 2.62 0.41 13.25
N ALA A 393 2.96 0.45 11.96
CA ALA A 393 2.06 0.95 10.92
C ALA A 393 0.76 0.13 10.86
N LEU A 394 0.86 -1.19 10.94
CA LEU A 394 -0.30 -2.09 11.01
C LEU A 394 -1.17 -1.80 12.26
N GLY A 395 -0.56 -1.65 13.44
CA GLY A 395 -1.27 -1.30 14.67
C GLY A 395 -1.97 0.05 14.63
N GLN A 396 -1.35 1.04 14.01
CA GLN A 396 -1.96 2.34 13.80
C GLN A 396 -3.16 2.25 12.85
N LEU A 397 -3.03 1.53 11.72
CA LEU A 397 -4.12 1.31 10.77
C LEU A 397 -5.32 0.60 11.41
N LEU A 398 -5.07 -0.40 12.25
CA LEU A 398 -6.11 -1.12 13.02
C LEU A 398 -6.75 -0.27 14.12
N SER A 399 -6.22 0.91 14.42
CA SER A 399 -6.80 1.85 15.39
C SER A 399 -7.84 2.78 14.78
N ILE A 400 -8.08 2.73 13.47
CA ILE A 400 -9.06 3.61 12.81
C ILE A 400 -10.47 3.37 13.38
N LYS A 401 -11.17 4.46 13.67
CA LYS A 401 -12.56 4.47 14.16
C LYS A 401 -13.51 4.83 13.03
N GLY A 402 -14.69 4.22 13.00
CA GLY A 402 -15.69 4.35 11.93
C GLY A 402 -17.08 4.76 12.42
N TYR A 403 -18.05 4.87 11.50
CA TYR A 403 -19.44 5.22 11.80
C TYR A 403 -20.10 4.32 12.86
N TYR A 404 -19.78 3.01 12.85
CA TYR A 404 -20.26 2.07 13.87
C TYR A 404 -19.93 2.50 15.31
N HIS A 405 -18.79 3.15 15.53
CA HIS A 405 -18.39 3.58 16.87
C HIS A 405 -19.22 4.76 17.37
N ILE A 406 -19.66 5.62 16.43
CA ILE A 406 -20.57 6.74 16.72
C ILE A 406 -21.95 6.19 17.09
N PHE A 407 -22.40 5.14 16.40
CA PHE A 407 -23.60 4.40 16.76
C PHE A 407 -23.52 3.78 18.14
N CYS A 408 -22.46 3.04 18.47
CA CYS A 408 -22.30 2.47 19.82
C CYS A 408 -22.27 3.55 20.91
N ALA A 409 -21.69 4.72 20.63
CA ALA A 409 -21.69 5.83 21.57
C ALA A 409 -23.11 6.41 21.75
N ASN A 410 -23.92 6.48 20.68
CA ASN A 410 -25.30 6.97 20.71
C ASN A 410 -26.20 6.03 21.51
N GLU A 411 -26.15 4.72 21.22
CA GLU A 411 -26.89 3.70 21.97
C GLU A 411 -26.55 3.71 23.47
N ALA A 412 -25.26 3.81 23.80
CA ALA A 412 -24.83 3.87 25.20
C ALA A 412 -25.28 5.18 25.91
N TRP A 413 -25.44 6.26 25.16
CA TRP A 413 -25.99 7.52 25.66
C TRP A 413 -27.51 7.42 25.86
N GLU A 414 -28.26 6.85 24.91
CA GLU A 414 -29.72 6.67 25.02
C GLU A 414 -30.11 5.75 26.18
N HIS A 415 -29.30 4.74 26.50
CA HIS A 415 -29.46 3.90 27.67
C HIS A 415 -28.95 4.51 28.99
N PHE A 416 -28.58 5.80 29.00
CA PHE A 416 -28.05 6.52 30.16
C PHE A 416 -26.83 5.83 30.81
N MET A 417 -26.02 5.12 30.02
CA MET A 417 -24.74 4.55 30.47
C MET A 417 -23.64 5.62 30.49
N ILE A 418 -23.78 6.62 29.62
CA ILE A 418 -22.80 7.67 29.30
C ILE A 418 -23.48 9.03 29.48
N ASN A 419 -22.75 10.03 30.02
CA ASN A 419 -23.25 11.41 30.17
C ASN A 419 -23.12 12.19 28.85
N ASP A 420 -23.82 13.31 28.71
CA ASP A 420 -23.74 14.19 27.52
C ASP A 420 -22.29 14.62 27.22
N THR A 421 -21.54 14.99 28.27
CA THR A 421 -20.13 15.40 28.16
C THR A 421 -19.21 14.29 27.64
N THR A 422 -19.50 13.04 28.00
CA THR A 422 -18.67 11.90 27.65
C THR A 422 -19.02 11.36 26.27
N PHE A 423 -20.29 11.51 25.86
CA PHE A 423 -20.74 11.28 24.50
C PHE A 423 -20.04 12.23 23.51
N VAL A 424 -20.08 13.54 23.75
CA VAL A 424 -19.39 14.54 22.92
C VAL A 424 -17.87 14.29 22.89
N ALA A 425 -17.27 13.86 24.01
CA ALA A 425 -15.86 13.48 24.04
C ALA A 425 -15.56 12.28 23.13
N MET A 426 -16.40 11.25 23.10
CA MET A 426 -16.22 10.10 22.21
C MET A 426 -16.33 10.49 20.73
N LEU A 427 -17.25 11.39 20.37
CA LEU A 427 -17.36 11.93 19.01
C LEU A 427 -16.06 12.61 18.55
N TRP A 428 -15.47 13.46 19.41
CA TRP A 428 -14.18 14.08 19.13
C TRP A 428 -13.03 13.05 19.06
N MET A 429 -12.99 12.06 19.95
CA MET A 429 -11.98 10.99 19.90
C MET A 429 -12.04 10.20 18.59
N ILE A 430 -13.24 9.83 18.13
CA ILE A 430 -13.44 9.11 16.87
C ILE A 430 -12.95 9.96 15.69
N THR A 431 -13.25 11.25 15.71
CA THR A 431 -12.82 12.21 14.67
C THR A 431 -11.30 12.38 14.64
N ILE A 432 -10.66 12.58 15.80
CA ILE A 432 -9.20 12.72 15.91
C ILE A 432 -8.49 11.44 15.48
N THR A 433 -8.96 10.28 15.95
CA THR A 433 -8.32 8.99 15.65
C THR A 433 -8.45 8.66 14.16
N SER A 434 -9.63 8.89 13.56
CA SER A 434 -9.83 8.69 12.12
C SER A 434 -9.02 9.65 11.24
N ALA A 435 -8.77 10.89 11.69
CA ALA A 435 -7.92 11.84 10.98
C ALA A 435 -6.42 11.55 11.09
N THR A 436 -5.95 11.16 12.28
CA THR A 436 -4.52 10.98 12.58
C THR A 436 -3.94 9.66 12.10
N THR A 437 -4.71 8.56 12.17
CA THR A 437 -4.28 7.23 11.74
C THR A 437 -3.69 7.15 10.33
N PRO A 438 -4.37 7.65 9.27
CA PRO A 438 -3.82 7.57 7.92
C PRO A 438 -2.57 8.44 7.73
N LEU A 439 -2.50 9.58 8.42
CA LEU A 439 -1.38 10.52 8.33
C LEU A 439 -0.10 9.92 8.95
N VAL A 440 -0.24 9.21 10.07
CA VAL A 440 0.86 8.50 10.72
C VAL A 440 1.30 7.28 9.88
N ALA A 441 0.35 6.50 9.35
CA ALA A 441 0.67 5.36 8.50
C ALA A 441 1.42 5.80 7.23
N TYR A 442 0.99 6.90 6.59
CA TYR A 442 1.69 7.50 5.47
C TYR A 442 3.05 8.06 5.89
N GLY A 443 3.15 8.72 7.04
CA GLY A 443 4.42 9.23 7.58
C GLY A 443 5.47 8.12 7.74
N ILE A 444 5.07 6.94 8.21
CA ILE A 444 5.93 5.76 8.31
C ILE A 444 6.34 5.25 6.92
N ALA A 445 5.40 5.19 5.97
CA ALA A 445 5.69 4.79 4.59
C ALA A 445 6.67 5.79 3.91
N ALA A 446 6.46 7.09 4.08
CA ALA A 446 7.32 8.15 3.56
C ALA A 446 8.70 8.16 4.23
N TRP A 447 8.78 7.84 5.51
CA TRP A 447 10.07 7.66 6.22
C TRP A 447 10.82 6.45 5.69
N LYS A 448 10.14 5.33 5.43
CA LYS A 448 10.72 4.14 4.79
C LYS A 448 11.27 4.48 3.40
N ARG A 449 10.53 5.27 2.60
CA ARG A 449 11.00 5.79 1.30
C ARG A 449 12.25 6.66 1.46
N ARG A 450 12.28 7.57 2.45
CA ARG A 450 13.47 8.41 2.71
C ARG A 450 14.68 7.61 3.19
N LYS A 451 14.47 6.57 4.01
CA LYS A 451 15.55 5.69 4.47
C LYS A 451 16.06 4.77 3.35
N ALA A 452 15.17 4.28 2.48
CA ALA A 452 15.58 3.61 1.24
C ALA A 452 16.38 4.57 0.33
N ARG A 453 16.00 5.85 0.26
CA ARG A 453 16.72 6.90 -0.47
C ARG A 453 18.12 7.21 0.09
N SER A 454 18.37 6.87 1.36
CA SER A 454 19.71 6.97 1.97
C SER A 454 20.58 5.72 1.77
N GLN A 455 20.02 4.61 1.28
CA GLN A 455 20.79 3.44 0.83
C GLN A 455 20.95 3.56 -0.69
N LEU A 456 21.79 4.50 -1.13
CA LEU A 456 22.21 4.54 -2.53
C LEU A 456 23.08 3.31 -2.79
N MET A 457 22.54 2.30 -3.46
CA MET A 457 23.25 1.06 -3.81
C MET A 457 24.03 1.26 -5.12
N ALA A 458 24.86 2.30 -5.15
CA ALA A 458 25.86 2.50 -6.21
C ALA A 458 27.24 2.26 -5.60
N LEU A 459 28.13 1.65 -6.37
CA LEU A 459 29.52 1.40 -6.04
C LEU A 459 30.24 2.69 -5.64
N GLN A 460 29.96 3.81 -6.32
CA GLN A 460 30.52 5.13 -5.97
C GLN A 460 30.26 5.55 -4.51
N PHE A 461 29.14 5.12 -3.92
CA PHE A 461 28.75 5.50 -2.56
C PHE A 461 29.04 4.40 -1.52
N HIS A 462 29.65 3.28 -1.94
CA HIS A 462 30.03 2.21 -1.04
C HIS A 462 31.15 2.65 -0.12
N LYS A 463 31.03 2.37 1.19
CA LYS A 463 32.05 2.76 2.17
C LYS A 463 33.22 1.78 2.12
N SER A 464 34.42 2.30 1.91
CA SER A 464 35.66 1.51 2.02
C SER A 464 35.74 0.85 3.41
N GLY A 465 35.59 -0.47 3.48
CA GLY A 465 35.65 -1.25 4.73
C GLY A 465 34.44 -2.13 5.02
N THR A 466 33.30 -1.94 4.35
CA THR A 466 32.15 -2.86 4.44
C THR A 466 32.21 -3.95 3.39
N GLU A 467 31.65 -5.13 3.68
CA GLU A 467 31.58 -6.26 2.74
C GLU A 467 30.95 -5.82 1.41
N LEU A 468 31.65 -6.07 0.31
CA LEU A 468 31.16 -5.82 -1.04
C LEU A 468 30.36 -7.04 -1.49
N GLN A 469 29.10 -6.84 -1.84
CA GLN A 469 28.18 -7.90 -2.27
C GLN A 469 27.90 -7.74 -3.76
N ILE A 470 28.40 -8.68 -4.56
CA ILE A 470 28.26 -8.66 -6.02
C ILE A 470 27.39 -9.85 -6.42
N MET A 471 26.43 -9.61 -7.30
CA MET A 471 25.60 -10.66 -7.88
C MET A 471 25.99 -10.88 -9.35
N VAL A 472 26.15 -12.12 -9.77
CA VAL A 472 26.51 -12.48 -11.15
C VAL A 472 25.43 -13.39 -11.73
N GLY A 473 24.83 -12.99 -12.85
CA GLY A 473 23.91 -13.81 -13.63
C GLY A 473 24.64 -14.85 -14.48
N LEU A 474 24.23 -16.10 -14.40
CA LEU A 474 24.75 -17.20 -15.20
C LEU A 474 23.64 -17.75 -16.11
N GLN A 475 23.79 -17.60 -17.43
CA GLN A 475 22.90 -18.23 -18.43
C GLN A 475 23.29 -19.68 -18.72
N GLY A 476 24.53 -20.06 -18.40
CA GLY A 476 25.11 -21.36 -18.69
C GLY A 476 26.59 -21.41 -18.29
N PRO A 477 27.25 -22.58 -18.45
CA PRO A 477 28.61 -22.80 -17.99
C PRO A 477 29.63 -21.99 -18.80
N GLN A 478 29.31 -21.60 -20.04
CA GLN A 478 30.18 -20.78 -20.89
C GLN A 478 30.45 -19.38 -20.32
N ASN A 479 29.55 -18.84 -19.51
CA ASN A 479 29.67 -17.48 -18.94
C ASN A 479 30.43 -17.46 -17.61
N LEU A 480 30.69 -18.64 -17.03
CA LEU A 480 31.31 -18.77 -15.72
C LEU A 480 32.78 -18.28 -15.70
N PRO A 481 33.64 -18.60 -16.68
CA PRO A 481 35.05 -18.19 -16.63
C PRO A 481 35.24 -16.67 -16.62
N ILE A 482 34.51 -15.94 -17.47
CA ILE A 482 34.58 -14.48 -17.52
C ILE A 482 34.03 -13.84 -16.24
N ALA A 483 32.93 -14.39 -15.69
CA ALA A 483 32.37 -13.94 -14.44
C ALA A 483 33.36 -14.07 -13.27
N LEU A 484 34.03 -15.22 -13.16
CA LEU A 484 35.03 -15.47 -12.12
C LEU A 484 36.24 -14.55 -12.29
N THR A 485 36.72 -14.37 -13.52
CA THR A 485 37.82 -13.45 -13.84
C THR A 485 37.49 -12.02 -13.42
N MET A 486 36.25 -11.55 -13.64
CA MET A 486 35.81 -10.22 -13.22
C MET A 486 35.71 -10.10 -11.70
N VAL A 487 35.16 -11.11 -11.03
CA VAL A 487 35.04 -11.10 -9.57
C VAL A 487 36.43 -11.12 -8.91
N GLU A 488 37.37 -11.87 -9.46
CA GLU A 488 38.76 -11.87 -9.00
C GLU A 488 39.44 -10.52 -9.22
N ALA A 489 39.22 -9.90 -10.39
CA ALA A 489 39.74 -8.56 -10.67
C ALA A 489 39.21 -7.51 -9.67
N ILE A 490 37.91 -7.52 -9.38
CA ILE A 490 37.27 -6.57 -8.44
C ILE A 490 37.64 -6.89 -6.98
N GLY A 491 37.77 -8.19 -6.68
CA GLY A 491 37.85 -8.74 -5.33
C GLY A 491 39.24 -8.82 -4.74
N TRP A 492 40.27 -8.25 -5.38
CA TRP A 492 41.64 -8.37 -4.91
C TRP A 492 41.86 -7.64 -3.59
N THR A 493 41.58 -8.32 -2.48
CA THR A 493 41.91 -7.84 -1.15
C THR A 493 42.61 -8.94 -0.37
N LYS A 494 43.70 -8.59 0.33
CA LYS A 494 44.44 -9.53 1.20
C LYS A 494 43.70 -9.86 2.50
N GLU A 495 42.53 -9.25 2.72
CA GLU A 495 41.72 -9.43 3.92
C GLU A 495 40.60 -10.45 3.66
N PRO A 496 40.56 -11.58 4.39
CA PRO A 496 39.55 -12.61 4.17
C PRO A 496 38.14 -12.08 4.50
N GLY A 497 37.17 -12.42 3.65
CA GLY A 497 35.74 -12.19 3.90
C GLY A 497 35.17 -10.83 3.46
N LYS A 498 35.95 -9.98 2.78
CA LYS A 498 35.48 -8.64 2.36
C LYS A 498 34.61 -8.63 1.10
N LEU A 499 34.59 -9.72 0.35
CA LEU A 499 33.79 -9.89 -0.87
C LEU A 499 32.87 -11.11 -0.74
N THR A 500 31.57 -10.90 -0.99
CA THR A 500 30.61 -11.99 -1.16
C THR A 500 30.07 -11.99 -2.58
N LEU A 501 30.27 -13.10 -3.29
CA LEU A 501 29.75 -13.38 -4.61
C LEU A 501 28.45 -14.17 -4.51
N TYR A 502 27.39 -13.66 -5.11
CA TYR A 502 26.12 -14.37 -5.30
C TYR A 502 25.99 -14.77 -6.78
N ALA A 503 26.18 -16.05 -7.10
CA ALA A 503 25.97 -16.59 -8.44
C ALA A 503 24.49 -16.97 -8.62
N ILE A 504 23.78 -16.29 -9.52
CA ILE A 504 22.36 -16.57 -9.82
C ILE A 504 22.24 -17.33 -11.14
N ASP A 505 21.78 -18.57 -11.06
CA ASP A 505 21.48 -19.36 -12.25
C ASP A 505 20.16 -18.86 -12.86
N MET A 506 20.24 -18.38 -14.11
CA MET A 506 19.11 -17.86 -14.88
C MET A 506 18.55 -18.96 -15.77
N ILE A 507 17.47 -19.60 -15.32
CA ILE A 507 16.88 -20.78 -16.00
C ILE A 507 15.47 -20.44 -16.46
N GLU A 508 15.21 -20.61 -17.75
CA GLU A 508 13.88 -20.40 -18.31
C GLU A 508 12.90 -21.49 -17.83
N LEU A 509 11.75 -21.06 -17.29
CA LEU A 509 10.68 -21.96 -16.89
C LEU A 509 9.90 -22.45 -18.13
N THR A 510 10.30 -23.60 -18.68
CA THR A 510 9.55 -24.30 -19.73
C THR A 510 8.45 -25.20 -19.13
N GLU A 511 7.45 -25.62 -19.92
CA GLU A 511 6.38 -26.53 -19.47
C GLU A 511 6.90 -27.84 -18.86
N ARG A 512 8.09 -28.30 -19.31
CA ARG A 512 8.79 -29.47 -18.76
C ARG A 512 9.46 -29.17 -17.42
N ALA A 513 10.16 -28.05 -17.31
CA ALA A 513 10.79 -27.62 -16.06
C ALA A 513 9.76 -27.37 -14.95
N ALA A 514 8.59 -26.80 -15.29
CA ALA A 514 7.49 -26.56 -14.36
C ALA A 514 6.91 -27.85 -13.73
N ALA A 515 6.92 -28.97 -14.47
CA ALA A 515 6.45 -30.27 -13.98
C ALA A 515 7.41 -30.93 -12.97
N THR A 516 8.66 -30.46 -12.90
CA THR A 516 9.76 -31.06 -12.12
C THR A 516 10.15 -30.27 -10.86
N LEU A 517 9.45 -29.18 -10.53
CA LEU A 517 9.77 -28.35 -9.36
C LEU A 517 9.34 -29.02 -8.05
N VAL A 518 10.29 -29.20 -7.13
CA VAL A 518 10.07 -29.75 -5.79
C VAL A 518 10.50 -28.71 -4.76
N ARG A 519 9.77 -28.58 -3.64
CA ARG A 519 10.19 -27.72 -2.52
C ARG A 519 11.40 -28.35 -1.82
N GLY A 520 12.56 -27.72 -1.94
CA GLY A 520 13.79 -28.11 -1.25
C GLY A 520 13.72 -27.90 0.27
N GLN A 521 14.51 -28.68 1.01
CA GLN A 521 14.68 -28.56 2.47
C GLN A 521 16.03 -27.89 2.77
N GLY A 522 16.13 -26.57 2.59
CA GLY A 522 17.36 -25.81 2.85
C GLY A 522 17.23 -24.30 2.62
N ALA A 523 18.37 -23.59 2.55
CA ALA A 523 18.42 -22.16 2.20
C ALA A 523 18.00 -21.87 0.75
N GLU A 524 17.83 -22.91 -0.07
CA GLU A 524 17.24 -22.87 -1.41
C GLU A 524 15.73 -23.11 -1.30
N ALA A 525 14.91 -22.17 -1.77
CA ALA A 525 13.45 -22.22 -1.61
C ALA A 525 12.74 -23.17 -2.60
N VAL A 526 13.43 -23.59 -3.68
CA VAL A 526 12.90 -24.40 -4.80
C VAL A 526 14.04 -25.25 -5.39
N GLU A 527 13.82 -26.55 -5.61
CA GLU A 527 14.75 -27.47 -6.30
C GLU A 527 14.14 -27.91 -7.64
N VAL A 528 14.95 -27.98 -8.70
CA VAL A 528 14.56 -28.44 -10.04
C VAL A 528 15.04 -29.89 -10.21
N THR A 529 14.18 -30.79 -10.69
CA THR A 529 14.55 -32.21 -10.91
C THR A 529 14.77 -32.61 -12.37
N ASP A 530 14.75 -31.64 -13.30
CA ASP A 530 15.08 -31.88 -14.71
C ASP A 530 16.57 -32.29 -14.86
N ALA A 531 16.83 -33.40 -15.56
CA ALA A 531 18.16 -33.99 -15.66
C ALA A 531 19.16 -33.11 -16.43
N GLU A 532 18.74 -32.44 -17.50
CA GLU A 532 19.63 -31.59 -18.31
C GLU A 532 19.99 -30.31 -17.53
N VAL A 533 19.01 -29.73 -16.85
CA VAL A 533 19.22 -28.54 -16.00
C VAL A 533 20.11 -28.87 -14.80
N MET A 534 19.91 -30.05 -14.18
CA MET A 534 20.73 -30.52 -13.06
C MET A 534 22.17 -30.80 -13.48
N ASP A 535 22.41 -31.38 -14.65
CA ASP A 535 23.77 -31.63 -15.15
C ASP A 535 24.53 -30.32 -15.37
N VAL A 536 23.89 -29.33 -16.00
CA VAL A 536 24.47 -27.99 -16.19
C VAL A 536 24.70 -27.28 -14.85
N ARG A 537 23.74 -27.39 -13.92
CA ARG A 537 23.84 -26.82 -12.57
C ARG A 537 24.98 -27.46 -11.78
N ASN A 538 25.17 -28.77 -11.87
CA ASN A 538 26.24 -29.49 -11.20
C ASN A 538 27.61 -29.08 -11.73
N GLN A 539 27.80 -29.04 -13.06
CA GLN A 539 29.04 -28.57 -13.69
C GLN A 539 29.42 -27.16 -13.24
N THR A 540 28.44 -26.25 -13.21
CA THR A 540 28.63 -24.88 -12.74
C THR A 540 28.98 -24.84 -11.25
N GLY A 541 28.35 -25.70 -10.44
CA GLY A 541 28.61 -25.82 -9.00
C GLY A 541 30.02 -26.33 -8.68
N GLU A 542 30.48 -27.36 -9.38
CA GLU A 542 31.83 -27.91 -9.22
C GLU A 542 32.91 -26.87 -9.52
N ALA A 543 32.75 -26.10 -10.61
CA ALA A 543 33.68 -25.03 -10.97
C ALA A 543 33.67 -23.88 -9.95
N LEU A 544 32.50 -23.54 -9.38
CA LEU A 544 32.38 -22.52 -8.35
C LEU A 544 33.03 -22.95 -7.02
N GLU A 545 32.91 -24.24 -6.67
CA GLU A 545 33.62 -24.82 -5.53
C GLU A 545 35.14 -24.89 -5.75
N ALA A 546 35.59 -25.17 -6.98
CA ALA A 546 37.01 -25.14 -7.33
C ALA A 546 37.59 -23.73 -7.13
N PHE A 547 36.89 -22.70 -7.62
CA PHE A 547 37.27 -21.29 -7.41
C PHE A 547 37.35 -20.91 -5.93
N ARG A 548 36.40 -21.39 -5.11
CA ARG A 548 36.40 -21.16 -3.66
C ARG A 548 37.62 -21.81 -2.99
N LYS A 549 38.02 -23.01 -3.42
CA LYS A 549 39.20 -23.71 -2.88
C LYS A 549 40.51 -23.03 -3.26
N GLU A 550 40.59 -22.47 -4.47
CA GLU A 550 41.79 -21.78 -4.96
C GLU A 550 42.06 -20.45 -4.25
N ASN A 551 41.01 -19.71 -3.90
CA ASN A 551 41.11 -18.37 -3.29
C ASN A 551 41.23 -18.33 -1.76
N ASN A 552 41.58 -19.45 -1.09
CA ASN A 552 41.91 -19.53 0.35
C ASN A 552 41.03 -18.64 1.29
N ASP A 553 39.70 -18.73 1.19
CA ASP A 553 38.70 -17.99 2.00
C ASP A 553 38.65 -16.45 1.80
N GLY A 554 39.27 -15.91 0.74
CA GLY A 554 39.18 -14.48 0.39
C GLY A 554 37.79 -14.03 -0.08
N VAL A 555 37.08 -14.90 -0.81
CA VAL A 555 35.77 -14.62 -1.42
C VAL A 555 34.72 -15.62 -0.92
N ASN A 556 33.64 -15.13 -0.33
CA ASN A 556 32.50 -15.96 0.07
C ASN A 556 31.57 -16.17 -1.13
N VAL A 557 31.43 -17.40 -1.59
CA VAL A 557 30.58 -17.70 -2.75
C VAL A 557 29.29 -18.38 -2.31
N LYS A 558 28.17 -17.80 -2.73
CA LYS A 558 26.81 -18.30 -2.49
C LYS A 558 26.07 -18.44 -3.80
N ARG A 559 25.21 -19.45 -3.88
CA ARG A 559 24.43 -19.74 -5.08
C ARG A 559 22.96 -19.37 -4.88
N LEU A 560 22.35 -18.80 -5.90
CA LEU A 560 20.95 -18.42 -5.98
C LEU A 560 20.34 -18.97 -7.27
N LEU A 561 19.02 -18.94 -7.37
CA LEU A 561 18.27 -19.54 -8.45
C LEU A 561 17.13 -18.61 -8.88
N ALA A 562 17.13 -18.23 -10.16
CA ALA A 562 16.04 -17.50 -10.79
C ALA A 562 15.39 -18.40 -11.85
N ILE A 563 14.22 -18.96 -11.52
CA ILE A 563 13.44 -19.80 -12.41
C ILE A 563 12.13 -19.11 -12.71
N SER A 564 12.03 -18.54 -13.90
CA SER A 564 10.86 -17.83 -14.38
C SER A 564 10.79 -17.85 -15.89
N SER A 565 9.65 -17.47 -16.46
CA SER A 565 9.59 -17.11 -17.87
C SER A 565 10.56 -15.93 -18.12
N LEU A 566 11.13 -15.85 -19.33
CA LEU A 566 12.03 -14.75 -19.70
C LEU A 566 11.37 -13.36 -19.56
N ASP A 567 10.04 -13.31 -19.55
CA ASP A 567 9.28 -12.09 -19.33
C ASP A 567 9.30 -11.57 -17.89
N ASP A 568 9.38 -12.46 -16.90
CA ASP A 568 9.32 -12.13 -15.47
C ASP A 568 10.67 -12.32 -14.75
N MET A 569 11.67 -12.91 -15.41
CA MET A 569 12.98 -13.22 -14.81
C MET A 569 13.73 -11.99 -14.27
N ASP A 570 13.50 -10.81 -14.85
CA ASP A 570 14.07 -9.55 -14.34
C ASP A 570 13.62 -9.25 -12.91
N ARG A 571 12.36 -9.58 -12.57
CA ARG A 571 11.80 -9.37 -11.24
C ARG A 571 12.48 -10.27 -10.22
N ASP A 572 12.72 -11.52 -10.56
CA ASP A 572 13.42 -12.46 -9.68
C ASP A 572 14.86 -12.02 -9.42
N ILE A 573 15.59 -11.66 -10.48
CA ILE A 573 16.95 -11.10 -10.37
C ILE A 573 16.94 -9.86 -9.46
N CYS A 574 16.04 -8.91 -9.68
CA CYS A 574 15.95 -7.69 -8.89
C CYS A 574 15.52 -7.95 -7.42
N MET A 575 14.64 -8.92 -7.18
CA MET A 575 14.24 -9.33 -5.83
C MET A 575 15.42 -9.96 -5.09
N CYS A 576 16.13 -10.91 -5.72
CA CYS A 576 17.33 -11.52 -5.16
C CYS A 576 18.40 -10.45 -4.83
N ALA A 577 18.68 -9.53 -5.76
CA ALA A 577 19.62 -8.44 -5.54
C ALA A 577 19.25 -7.57 -4.34
N LYS A 578 17.95 -7.32 -4.13
CA LYS A 578 17.44 -6.55 -2.99
C LYS A 578 17.54 -7.30 -1.67
N ASP A 579 17.26 -8.60 -1.67
CA ASP A 579 17.31 -9.44 -0.48
C ASP A 579 18.74 -9.63 0.03
N VAL A 580 19.69 -9.77 -0.91
CA VAL A 580 21.12 -9.89 -0.58
C VAL A 580 21.82 -8.55 -0.46
N MET A 581 21.14 -7.42 -0.70
CA MET A 581 21.73 -6.08 -0.71
C MET A 581 22.95 -5.96 -1.64
N ALA A 582 22.83 -6.51 -2.86
CA ALA A 582 23.89 -6.42 -3.87
C ALA A 582 24.15 -4.97 -4.27
N VAL A 583 25.43 -4.59 -4.36
CA VAL A 583 25.88 -3.26 -4.81
C VAL A 583 26.06 -3.20 -6.32
N LEU A 584 26.35 -4.35 -6.94
CA LEU A 584 26.55 -4.50 -8.38
C LEU A 584 25.94 -5.82 -8.86
N ILE A 585 25.18 -5.77 -9.95
CA ILE A 585 24.72 -6.94 -10.70
C ILE A 585 25.52 -7.01 -12.00
N LEU A 586 26.23 -8.11 -12.23
CA LEU A 586 26.90 -8.40 -13.49
C LEU A 586 26.08 -9.43 -14.26
N ILE A 587 25.67 -9.09 -15.48
CA ILE A 587 24.94 -10.00 -16.38
C ILE A 587 25.70 -10.17 -17.69
N PRO A 588 25.73 -11.37 -18.27
CA PRO A 588 26.36 -11.61 -19.55
C PRO A 588 25.50 -11.00 -20.68
N PHE A 589 26.17 -10.61 -21.76
CA PHE A 589 25.53 -10.21 -22.99
C PHE A 589 24.80 -11.40 -23.64
N HIS A 590 23.71 -11.12 -24.34
CA HIS A 590 22.84 -12.15 -24.91
C HIS A 590 23.48 -12.93 -26.08
N LYS A 591 24.65 -12.50 -26.57
CA LYS A 591 25.45 -13.15 -27.61
C LYS A 591 26.78 -13.62 -27.06
N CYS A 592 27.21 -14.80 -27.49
CA CYS A 592 28.53 -15.36 -27.20
C CYS A 592 29.41 -15.34 -28.45
N GLN A 593 30.72 -15.24 -28.27
CA GLN A 593 31.67 -15.35 -29.38
C GLN A 593 31.84 -16.82 -29.81
N ARG A 594 31.82 -17.06 -31.12
CA ARG A 594 32.10 -18.35 -31.75
C ARG A 594 33.60 -18.52 -31.97
N MET A 595 34.02 -19.75 -32.28
CA MET A 595 35.44 -20.08 -32.51
C MET A 595 36.06 -19.35 -33.71
N ASP A 596 35.24 -18.85 -34.64
CA ASP A 596 35.66 -18.05 -35.79
C ASP A 596 35.84 -16.55 -35.46
N GLY A 597 35.62 -16.16 -34.20
CA GLY A 597 35.68 -14.78 -33.74
C GLY A 597 34.40 -13.98 -33.96
N SER A 598 33.41 -14.53 -34.68
CA SER A 598 32.12 -13.88 -34.90
C SER A 598 31.19 -14.04 -33.68
N MET A 599 30.24 -13.12 -33.50
CA MET A 599 29.22 -13.24 -32.45
C MET A 599 28.06 -14.12 -32.93
N ASP A 600 27.55 -14.98 -32.07
CA ASP A 600 26.37 -15.79 -32.35
C ASP A 600 25.10 -14.91 -32.50
N THR A 601 24.00 -15.50 -33.01
CA THR A 601 22.71 -14.79 -33.14
C THR A 601 22.15 -14.37 -31.79
N GLY A 602 22.55 -15.03 -30.71
CA GLY A 602 22.11 -14.76 -29.35
C GLY A 602 20.68 -15.20 -29.09
N HIS A 603 20.20 -14.91 -27.88
CA HIS A 603 18.84 -15.26 -27.45
C HIS A 603 18.03 -14.00 -27.14
N ASP A 604 17.03 -13.69 -27.98
CA ASP A 604 16.22 -12.48 -27.87
C ASP A 604 15.52 -12.35 -26.51
N GLY A 605 15.09 -13.45 -25.90
CA GLY A 605 14.51 -13.43 -24.56
C GLY A 605 15.49 -12.96 -23.48
N PHE A 606 16.77 -13.35 -23.53
CA PHE A 606 17.78 -12.83 -22.59
C PHE A 606 18.16 -11.38 -22.88
N ARG A 607 18.06 -10.94 -24.15
CA ARG A 607 18.16 -9.52 -24.49
C ARG A 607 17.09 -8.70 -23.77
N LEU A 608 15.84 -9.17 -23.78
CA LEU A 608 14.73 -8.54 -23.07
C LEU A 608 14.96 -8.52 -21.55
N VAL A 609 15.46 -9.62 -20.97
CA VAL A 609 15.83 -9.68 -19.54
C VAL A 609 16.88 -8.62 -19.22
N ASN A 610 17.96 -8.52 -20.00
CA ASN A 610 19.02 -7.53 -19.76
C ASN A 610 18.47 -6.10 -19.79
N GLN A 611 17.60 -5.78 -20.76
CA GLN A 611 16.96 -4.46 -20.85
C GLN A 611 16.06 -4.17 -19.64
N LYS A 612 15.26 -5.14 -19.18
CA LYS A 612 14.40 -4.99 -18.01
C LYS A 612 15.20 -4.89 -16.71
N VAL A 613 16.26 -5.67 -16.54
CA VAL A 613 17.17 -5.58 -15.38
C VAL A 613 17.80 -4.18 -15.30
N LEU A 614 18.30 -3.65 -16.43
CA LEU A 614 18.82 -2.27 -16.49
C LEU A 614 17.78 -1.19 -16.10
N GLN A 615 16.48 -1.47 -16.27
CA GLN A 615 15.40 -0.54 -15.92
C GLN A 615 14.97 -0.66 -14.45
N HIS A 616 14.93 -1.88 -13.90
CA HIS A 616 14.31 -2.16 -12.60
C HIS A 616 15.31 -2.45 -11.47
N ALA A 617 16.60 -2.64 -11.77
CA ALA A 617 17.59 -3.04 -10.78
C ALA A 617 17.67 -2.09 -9.57
N PRO A 618 17.77 -2.65 -8.34
CA PRO A 618 17.88 -1.86 -7.12
C PRO A 618 19.30 -1.33 -6.85
N CYS A 619 20.25 -1.56 -7.77
CA CYS A 619 21.67 -1.20 -7.66
C CYS A 619 22.29 -1.02 -9.06
N SER A 620 23.60 -0.75 -9.12
CA SER A 620 24.32 -0.60 -10.39
C SER A 620 24.37 -1.92 -11.16
N VAL A 621 24.34 -1.85 -12.49
CA VAL A 621 24.29 -3.03 -13.36
C VAL A 621 25.44 -2.96 -14.37
N GLY A 622 26.16 -4.06 -14.54
CA GLY A 622 27.18 -4.23 -15.57
C GLY A 622 26.78 -5.31 -16.57
N ILE A 623 26.95 -5.02 -17.87
CA ILE A 623 26.80 -6.01 -18.95
C ILE A 623 28.19 -6.41 -19.44
N ILE A 624 28.46 -7.71 -19.42
CA ILE A 624 29.75 -8.29 -19.83
C ILE A 624 29.64 -8.88 -21.23
N ILE A 625 30.51 -8.43 -22.13
CA ILE A 625 30.73 -9.00 -23.47
C ILE A 625 32.07 -9.73 -23.44
N ASP A 626 32.05 -11.06 -23.48
CA ASP A 626 33.28 -11.88 -23.50
C ASP A 626 33.75 -12.11 -24.94
N ARG A 627 35.00 -11.72 -25.20
CA ARG A 627 35.74 -11.98 -26.45
C ARG A 627 37.06 -12.72 -26.22
N GLY A 628 37.08 -13.62 -25.23
CA GLY A 628 38.22 -14.51 -24.97
C GLY A 628 39.01 -14.17 -23.71
N VAL A 629 38.62 -13.12 -22.97
CA VAL A 629 39.22 -12.78 -21.66
C VAL A 629 39.01 -13.91 -20.65
N GLY A 630 37.93 -14.70 -20.79
CA GLY A 630 37.66 -15.88 -19.97
C GLY A 630 38.24 -17.21 -20.46
N HIS A 631 38.72 -17.32 -21.71
CA HIS A 631 39.01 -18.60 -22.39
C HIS A 631 40.50 -18.98 -22.50
N MET A 632 41.43 -18.20 -21.93
CA MET A 632 42.86 -18.52 -21.96
C MET A 632 43.27 -19.53 -20.86
N ASN A 633 43.36 -20.80 -21.25
CA ASN A 633 43.96 -21.97 -20.59
C ASN A 633 43.48 -22.35 -19.16
N GLN A 634 42.83 -23.52 -19.11
CA GLN A 634 42.17 -24.20 -17.98
C GLN A 634 43.05 -24.57 -16.76
N THR A 635 44.15 -23.86 -16.47
CA THR A 635 45.02 -24.20 -15.34
C THR A 635 45.45 -23.02 -14.48
N SER A 636 45.07 -21.80 -14.81
CA SER A 636 45.21 -20.64 -13.91
C SER A 636 44.32 -19.50 -14.40
N LEU A 637 43.47 -18.93 -13.53
CA LEU A 637 42.75 -17.66 -13.75
C LEU A 637 43.74 -16.48 -13.77
N SER A 638 44.81 -16.58 -14.55
CA SER A 638 45.95 -15.69 -14.48
C SER A 638 45.59 -14.35 -15.10
N LEU A 639 45.23 -13.39 -14.25
CA LEU A 639 45.14 -11.96 -14.56
C LEU A 639 46.51 -11.33 -14.91
N VAL A 640 47.55 -12.13 -15.14
CA VAL A 640 48.93 -11.66 -15.31
C VAL A 640 49.09 -10.84 -16.58
N GLY A 641 49.26 -9.52 -16.40
CA GLY A 641 49.63 -8.58 -17.45
C GLY A 641 48.46 -8.02 -18.25
N LYS A 642 47.22 -8.13 -17.77
CA LYS A 642 46.06 -7.61 -18.50
C LYS A 642 46.05 -6.08 -18.49
N ASN A 643 46.05 -5.50 -19.69
CA ASN A 643 45.89 -4.06 -19.90
C ASN A 643 44.40 -3.73 -19.97
N ILE A 644 43.90 -2.97 -18.99
CA ILE A 644 42.51 -2.51 -18.93
C ILE A 644 42.47 -1.03 -19.28
N VAL A 645 41.51 -0.63 -20.11
CA VAL A 645 41.25 0.77 -20.41
C VAL A 645 39.86 1.18 -19.93
N THR A 646 39.76 2.34 -19.30
CA THR A 646 38.48 2.99 -18.98
C THR A 646 38.30 4.23 -19.83
N VAL A 647 37.19 4.29 -20.56
CA VAL A 647 36.82 5.46 -21.36
C VAL A 647 35.95 6.37 -20.50
N PHE A 648 36.40 7.60 -20.27
CA PHE A 648 35.68 8.60 -19.50
C PHE A 648 35.35 9.80 -20.39
N ILE A 649 34.07 10.07 -20.61
CA ILE A 649 33.64 11.23 -21.39
C ILE A 649 32.77 12.16 -20.53
N GLY A 650 32.07 11.62 -19.54
CA GLY A 650 31.32 12.36 -18.52
C GLY A 650 29.96 11.73 -18.20
N GLY A 651 29.47 11.96 -16.98
CA GLY A 651 28.18 11.48 -16.49
C GLY A 651 28.26 10.48 -15.33
N GLY A 652 27.09 10.13 -14.78
CA GLY A 652 26.95 9.16 -13.67
C GLY A 652 27.51 7.78 -13.99
N ASP A 653 27.18 7.24 -15.16
CA ASP A 653 27.61 5.90 -15.59
C ASP A 653 29.13 5.81 -15.74
N ASP A 654 29.78 6.83 -16.32
CA ASP A 654 31.24 6.88 -16.50
C ASP A 654 31.98 6.97 -15.16
N ARG A 655 31.42 7.71 -14.18
CA ARG A 655 31.98 7.78 -12.82
C ARG A 655 31.91 6.44 -12.11
N GLU A 656 30.79 5.73 -12.24
CA GLU A 656 30.61 4.40 -11.69
C GLU A 656 31.56 3.38 -12.34
N ALA A 657 31.70 3.44 -13.67
CA ALA A 657 32.63 2.64 -14.45
C ALA A 657 34.08 2.87 -13.98
N LEU A 658 34.46 4.14 -13.77
CA LEU A 658 35.78 4.52 -13.27
C LEU A 658 36.01 4.04 -11.83
N THR A 659 35.00 4.10 -10.95
CA THR A 659 35.09 3.52 -9.60
C THR A 659 35.35 2.02 -9.66
N LEU A 660 34.64 1.28 -10.52
CA LEU A 660 34.85 -0.17 -10.67
C LEU A 660 36.25 -0.49 -11.19
N ALA A 661 36.71 0.24 -12.20
CA ALA A 661 38.06 0.08 -12.73
C ALA A 661 39.14 0.42 -11.69
N ALA A 662 38.89 1.41 -10.83
CA ALA A 662 39.77 1.75 -9.72
C ALA A 662 39.93 0.59 -8.74
N GLU A 663 38.84 -0.11 -8.41
CA GLU A 663 38.87 -1.32 -7.57
C GLU A 663 39.69 -2.42 -8.26
N MET A 664 39.49 -2.64 -9.57
CA MET A 664 40.27 -3.61 -10.34
C MET A 664 41.77 -3.28 -10.37
N SER A 665 42.15 -2.00 -10.41
CA SER A 665 43.56 -1.56 -10.42
C SER A 665 44.32 -1.89 -9.12
N GLN A 666 43.63 -2.30 -8.06
CA GLN A 666 44.30 -2.77 -6.86
C GLN A 666 45.04 -4.08 -7.11
N HIS A 667 44.55 -4.92 -8.04
CA HIS A 667 45.21 -6.16 -8.41
C HIS A 667 46.60 -5.88 -9.04
N PRO A 668 47.69 -6.47 -8.53
CA PRO A 668 49.07 -6.13 -8.92
C PRO A 668 49.41 -6.51 -10.36
N ALA A 669 48.59 -7.38 -10.94
CA ALA A 669 48.76 -7.90 -12.29
C ALA A 669 47.94 -7.13 -13.36
N ILE A 670 47.10 -6.18 -12.93
CA ILE A 670 46.27 -5.35 -13.79
C ILE A 670 46.93 -3.99 -14.00
N LYS A 671 47.12 -3.59 -15.25
CA LYS A 671 47.55 -2.23 -15.60
C LYS A 671 46.35 -1.44 -16.12
N LEU A 672 45.89 -0.47 -15.35
CA LEU A 672 44.76 0.38 -15.71
C LEU A 672 45.24 1.64 -16.45
N THR A 673 44.64 1.94 -17.60
CA THR A 673 44.74 3.25 -18.28
C THR A 673 43.38 3.93 -18.31
N VAL A 674 43.34 5.20 -17.95
CA VAL A 674 42.12 6.02 -18.01
C VAL A 674 42.27 7.02 -19.16
N VAL A 675 41.38 6.93 -20.14
CA VAL A 675 41.34 7.85 -21.28
C VAL A 675 40.16 8.79 -21.13
N ARG A 676 40.46 10.07 -20.89
CA ARG A 676 39.47 11.12 -20.74
C ARG A 676 39.30 11.88 -22.06
N PHE A 677 38.10 11.82 -22.63
CA PHE A 677 37.74 12.56 -23.84
C PHE A 677 37.06 13.87 -23.48
N LEU A 678 37.57 14.98 -24.04
CA LEU A 678 37.05 16.32 -23.82
C LEU A 678 36.77 17.01 -25.16
N PRO A 679 35.75 17.88 -25.24
CA PRO A 679 35.50 18.66 -26.45
C PRO A 679 36.65 19.65 -26.69
N ALA A 680 37.12 19.73 -27.93
CA ALA A 680 38.14 20.68 -28.35
C ALA A 680 37.73 22.15 -28.09
N VAL A 681 38.72 23.04 -27.94
CA VAL A 681 38.49 24.45 -27.55
C VAL A 681 37.64 25.20 -28.59
N GLU A 682 37.70 24.83 -29.88
CA GLU A 682 36.91 25.43 -30.96
C GLU A 682 35.43 25.07 -30.90
N THR A 683 35.08 23.85 -30.44
CA THR A 683 33.70 23.39 -30.27
C THR A 683 33.05 23.91 -28.99
N ARG A 684 33.80 24.40 -27.99
CA ARG A 684 33.23 25.13 -26.84
C ARG A 684 32.52 26.43 -27.26
N GLY A 685 33.03 27.10 -28.30
CA GLY A 685 32.43 28.30 -28.88
C GLY A 685 31.21 28.02 -29.76
N ASN A 686 31.18 26.89 -30.47
CA ASN A 686 30.04 26.48 -31.29
C ASN A 686 28.91 25.79 -30.49
N ALA A 687 29.23 25.12 -29.38
CA ALA A 687 28.24 24.62 -28.42
C ALA A 687 27.42 25.76 -27.79
N THR A 688 28.00 26.95 -27.66
CA THR A 688 27.31 28.18 -27.22
C THR A 688 26.52 28.87 -28.35
N ILE A 689 26.78 28.54 -29.63
CA ILE A 689 26.12 29.18 -30.79
C ILE A 689 24.99 28.30 -31.35
N GLN A 690 25.14 26.98 -31.42
CA GLN A 690 24.04 26.07 -31.77
C GLN A 690 22.96 26.04 -30.67
N SER A 691 23.33 26.31 -29.42
CA SER A 691 22.35 26.53 -28.36
C SER A 691 21.43 27.72 -28.66
N SER A 692 21.90 28.78 -29.34
CA SER A 692 21.19 30.05 -29.51
C SER A 692 19.94 29.98 -30.41
N THR A 693 19.86 29.03 -31.35
CA THR A 693 18.71 28.91 -32.26
C THR A 693 17.61 28.01 -31.69
N PHE A 694 17.97 27.04 -30.85
CA PHE A 694 17.03 26.20 -30.07
C PHE A 694 16.69 26.81 -28.68
N HIS A 695 17.33 27.94 -28.31
CA HIS A 695 17.35 28.54 -26.97
C HIS A 695 16.03 29.14 -26.48
N LYS A 696 14.98 29.21 -27.31
CA LYS A 696 13.72 29.89 -26.93
C LYS A 696 12.65 28.99 -26.31
N LEU A 697 12.86 27.67 -26.20
CA LEU A 697 11.79 26.76 -25.75
C LEU A 697 12.00 26.05 -24.41
N ASN A 698 13.22 25.86 -23.89
CA ASN A 698 13.42 25.03 -22.67
C ASN A 698 14.52 25.59 -21.74
N GLN A 699 14.13 26.41 -20.77
CA GLN A 699 15.04 27.14 -19.87
C GLN A 699 15.40 26.38 -18.56
N SER A 700 14.92 25.14 -18.37
CA SER A 700 15.13 24.34 -17.15
C SER A 700 16.21 23.27 -17.24
N PHE A 701 16.76 22.98 -18.43
CA PHE A 701 17.67 21.85 -18.66
C PHE A 701 19.15 22.24 -18.73
N THR A 702 19.48 23.53 -18.90
CA THR A 702 20.87 23.99 -19.07
C THR A 702 21.67 23.99 -17.76
N SER A 703 21.02 24.08 -16.60
CA SER A 703 21.69 23.98 -15.30
C SER A 703 22.25 22.57 -15.04
N ASP A 704 21.55 21.53 -15.48
CA ASP A 704 21.87 20.16 -15.10
C ASP A 704 23.13 19.63 -15.80
N ALA A 705 23.38 20.03 -17.06
CA ALA A 705 24.59 19.66 -17.79
C ALA A 705 25.84 20.33 -17.22
N GLU A 706 25.75 21.62 -16.86
CA GLU A 706 26.85 22.34 -16.21
C GLU A 706 27.14 21.79 -14.80
N ILE A 707 26.09 21.46 -14.03
CA ILE A 707 26.23 20.80 -12.72
C ILE A 707 26.87 19.42 -12.86
N GLN A 708 26.47 18.61 -13.84
CA GLN A 708 27.09 17.30 -14.09
C GLN A 708 28.58 17.44 -14.43
N MET A 709 28.92 18.40 -15.30
CA MET A 709 30.32 18.65 -15.67
C MET A 709 31.17 19.08 -14.47
N GLN A 710 30.65 19.93 -13.58
CA GLN A 710 31.33 20.31 -12.33
C GLN A 710 31.53 19.12 -11.39
N LEU A 711 30.51 18.27 -11.24
CA LEU A 711 30.60 17.06 -10.42
C LEU A 711 31.59 16.05 -11.02
N ASP A 712 31.66 15.96 -12.35
CA ASP A 712 32.61 15.10 -13.05
C ASP A 712 34.05 15.60 -12.86
N ASP A 713 34.28 16.91 -12.94
CA ASP A 713 35.58 17.54 -12.68
C ASP A 713 36.03 17.34 -11.22
N GLU A 714 35.13 17.53 -10.24
CA GLU A 714 35.41 17.31 -8.82
C GLU A 714 35.74 15.84 -8.55
N PHE A 715 34.92 14.92 -9.05
CA PHE A 715 35.13 13.48 -8.90
C PHE A 715 36.45 13.03 -9.54
N PHE A 716 36.75 13.52 -10.75
CA PHE A 716 37.96 13.15 -11.46
C PHE A 716 39.21 13.71 -10.76
N ALA A 717 39.15 14.92 -10.20
CA ALA A 717 40.25 15.50 -9.42
C ALA A 717 40.57 14.65 -8.18
N ASP A 718 39.54 14.17 -7.47
CA ASP A 718 39.70 13.26 -6.34
C ASP A 718 40.27 11.91 -6.77
N PHE A 719 39.79 11.34 -7.88
CA PHE A 719 40.31 10.11 -8.45
C PHE A 719 41.80 10.24 -8.80
N TYR A 720 42.18 11.34 -9.48
CA TYR A 720 43.54 11.63 -9.89
C TYR A 720 44.50 11.67 -8.69
N ARG A 721 44.09 12.35 -7.62
CA ARG A 721 44.85 12.46 -6.36
C ARG A 721 45.02 11.13 -5.63
N LEU A 722 44.04 10.24 -5.72
CA LEU A 722 44.06 8.96 -5.00
C LEU A 722 44.80 7.86 -5.76
N HIS A 723 44.62 7.79 -7.08
CA HIS A 723 45.03 6.65 -7.88
C HIS A 723 46.18 6.96 -8.84
N ILE A 724 46.20 8.13 -9.48
CA ILE A 724 47.23 8.43 -10.51
C ILE A 724 48.52 8.93 -9.85
N THR A 725 48.45 9.75 -8.79
CA THR A 725 49.65 10.25 -8.12
C THR A 725 50.33 9.23 -7.19
N ASN A 726 49.58 8.23 -6.70
CA ASN A 726 50.05 7.29 -5.68
C ASN A 726 50.12 5.82 -6.14
N LYS A 727 49.51 5.46 -7.28
CA LYS A 727 49.43 4.08 -7.79
C LYS A 727 49.64 4.05 -9.31
N GLY A 728 50.02 2.90 -9.84
CA GLY A 728 50.43 2.72 -11.25
C GLY A 728 49.30 2.79 -12.29
N VAL A 729 48.36 3.73 -12.15
CA VAL A 729 47.30 3.99 -13.15
C VAL A 729 47.79 5.03 -14.15
N GLU A 730 47.72 4.71 -15.43
CA GLU A 730 48.11 5.61 -16.52
C GLU A 730 46.93 6.51 -16.92
N TYR A 731 47.22 7.76 -17.27
CA TYR A 731 46.21 8.75 -17.62
C TYR A 731 46.51 9.41 -18.95
N MET A 732 45.49 9.48 -19.81
CA MET A 732 45.58 10.12 -21.12
C MET A 732 44.37 11.03 -21.34
N GLU A 733 44.63 12.27 -21.73
CA GLU A 733 43.60 13.22 -22.18
C GLU A 733 43.59 13.29 -23.71
N LYS A 734 42.43 13.11 -24.32
CA LYS A 734 42.21 13.29 -25.76
C LYS A 734 41.16 14.38 -25.98
N HIS A 735 41.50 15.35 -26.83
CA HIS A 735 40.60 16.42 -27.21
C HIS A 735 40.04 16.12 -28.60
N VAL A 736 38.71 16.09 -28.70
CA VAL A 736 37.99 15.65 -29.91
C VAL A 736 36.95 16.70 -30.29
N THR A 737 36.74 16.93 -31.58
CA THR A 737 35.76 17.88 -32.11
C THR A 737 34.38 17.24 -32.29
N ASP A 738 34.33 16.00 -32.79
CA ASP A 738 33.12 15.35 -33.33
C ASP A 738 32.98 13.90 -32.84
N ALA A 739 31.80 13.31 -33.01
CA ALA A 739 31.58 11.88 -32.77
C ALA A 739 32.39 10.96 -33.70
N GLU A 740 32.64 11.39 -34.95
CA GLU A 740 33.47 10.61 -35.90
C GLU A 740 34.93 10.52 -35.45
N GLU A 741 35.51 11.64 -35.00
CA GLU A 741 36.88 11.68 -34.49
C GLU A 741 37.01 10.90 -33.17
N LEU A 742 35.95 10.87 -32.33
CA LEU A 742 35.91 10.01 -31.14
C LEU A 742 36.07 8.54 -31.53
N VAL A 743 35.33 8.07 -32.55
CA VAL A 743 35.40 6.68 -33.01
C VAL A 743 36.79 6.35 -33.57
N ILE A 744 37.39 7.25 -34.35
CA ILE A 744 38.77 7.08 -34.85
C ILE A 744 39.77 6.93 -33.69
N GLU A 745 39.66 7.79 -32.68
CA GLU A 745 40.53 7.74 -31.51
C GLU A 745 40.31 6.52 -30.62
N LEU A 746 39.11 5.93 -30.62
CA LEU A 746 38.82 4.65 -29.97
C LEU A 746 39.46 3.48 -30.74
N HIS A 747 39.37 3.46 -32.07
CA HIS A 747 40.03 2.42 -32.89
C HIS A 747 41.55 2.41 -32.70
N ALA A 748 42.17 3.57 -32.45
CA ALA A 748 43.60 3.65 -32.14
C ALA A 748 44.00 2.89 -30.86
N LEU A 749 43.06 2.60 -29.95
CA LEU A 749 43.29 1.91 -28.69
C LEU A 749 43.08 0.38 -28.78
N GLU A 750 42.42 -0.09 -29.83
CA GLU A 750 41.91 -1.47 -29.95
C GLU A 750 42.97 -2.55 -29.67
N SER A 751 44.16 -2.42 -30.27
CA SER A 751 45.24 -3.42 -30.19
C SER A 751 46.09 -3.36 -28.91
N GLN A 752 45.83 -2.39 -28.02
CA GLN A 752 46.66 -2.13 -26.85
C GLN A 752 46.06 -2.70 -25.55
N TYR A 753 44.75 -2.97 -25.55
CA TYR A 753 43.98 -3.32 -24.35
C TYR A 753 43.12 -4.55 -24.56
N GLU A 754 42.97 -5.35 -23.50
CA GLU A 754 42.20 -6.61 -23.52
C GLU A 754 40.78 -6.44 -22.98
N LEU A 755 40.56 -5.42 -22.13
CA LEU A 755 39.25 -5.12 -21.55
C LEU A 755 38.98 -3.62 -21.59
N PHE A 756 37.84 -3.26 -22.17
CA PHE A 756 37.29 -1.91 -22.15
C PHE A 756 36.20 -1.80 -21.08
N VAL A 757 36.37 -0.89 -20.13
CA VAL A 757 35.34 -0.56 -19.13
C VAL A 757 34.76 0.80 -19.50
N VAL A 758 33.45 0.83 -19.76
CA VAL A 758 32.77 2.05 -20.24
C VAL A 758 31.46 2.27 -19.50
N GLY A 759 31.11 3.52 -19.25
CA GLY A 759 29.76 3.85 -18.82
C GLY A 759 28.79 3.74 -19.99
N LYS A 760 27.54 3.35 -19.70
CA LYS A 760 26.46 3.31 -20.70
C LYS A 760 26.15 4.69 -21.29
N GLY A 761 26.45 5.76 -20.55
CA GLY A 761 26.27 7.15 -21.02
C GLY A 761 24.81 7.59 -21.11
N ARG A 762 23.95 7.09 -20.20
CA ARG A 762 22.51 7.35 -20.26
C ARG A 762 22.17 8.82 -20.02
N ASP A 763 21.17 9.33 -20.76
CA ASP A 763 20.64 10.70 -20.66
C ASP A 763 21.70 11.81 -20.89
N ARG A 764 22.87 11.44 -21.44
CA ARG A 764 23.97 12.36 -21.75
C ARG A 764 23.75 12.99 -23.12
N LYS A 765 23.51 14.30 -23.14
CA LYS A 765 23.59 15.12 -24.36
C LYS A 765 24.96 15.78 -24.40
N SER A 766 25.91 15.13 -25.06
CA SER A 766 27.25 15.68 -25.31
C SER A 766 27.48 15.78 -26.80
N VAL A 767 28.15 16.87 -27.22
CA VAL A 767 28.57 17.10 -28.61
C VAL A 767 29.40 15.93 -29.15
N LEU A 768 30.16 15.24 -28.27
CA LEU A 768 31.01 14.10 -28.63
C LEU A 768 30.22 12.81 -28.93
N THR A 769 28.95 12.74 -28.55
CA THR A 769 28.09 11.57 -28.80
C THR A 769 26.87 11.91 -29.65
N ASP A 770 26.75 13.16 -30.08
CA ASP A 770 25.66 13.60 -30.95
C ASP A 770 25.79 12.92 -32.32
N GLY A 771 24.70 12.33 -32.81
CA GLY A 771 24.69 11.54 -34.05
C GLY A 771 25.04 10.05 -33.92
N LEU A 772 25.57 9.58 -32.78
CA LEU A 772 25.83 8.14 -32.58
C LEU A 772 24.55 7.33 -32.29
N GLU A 773 23.42 8.00 -32.04
CA GLU A 773 22.10 7.36 -31.86
C GLU A 773 21.71 6.52 -33.08
N ASP A 774 21.97 7.02 -34.29
CA ASP A 774 21.64 6.35 -35.56
C ASP A 774 22.50 5.10 -35.81
N TRP A 775 23.65 4.98 -35.15
CA TRP A 775 24.58 3.85 -35.29
C TRP A 775 24.39 2.78 -34.21
N THR A 776 23.49 3.00 -33.25
CA THR A 776 23.31 2.10 -32.10
C THR A 776 22.36 0.94 -32.45
N GLU A 777 22.88 -0.28 -32.53
CA GLU A 777 22.14 -1.52 -32.76
C GLU A 777 21.61 -2.11 -31.43
N TYR A 778 22.40 -2.00 -30.35
CA TYR A 778 22.07 -2.53 -29.02
C TYR A 778 21.98 -1.42 -27.95
N PRO A 779 20.78 -0.85 -27.71
CA PRO A 779 20.62 0.27 -26.77
C PRO A 779 20.92 -0.10 -25.32
N GLU A 780 20.91 -1.38 -24.96
CA GLU A 780 21.36 -1.86 -23.65
C GLU A 780 22.84 -1.55 -23.35
N LEU A 781 23.69 -1.44 -24.38
CA LEU A 781 25.13 -1.15 -24.25
C LEU A 781 25.46 0.35 -24.27
N GLY A 782 24.53 1.19 -24.74
CA GLY A 782 24.77 2.62 -24.96
C GLY A 782 25.69 2.90 -26.15
N HIS A 783 25.73 4.15 -26.60
CA HIS A 783 26.37 4.52 -27.89
C HIS A 783 27.83 4.07 -28.01
N VAL A 784 28.65 4.36 -27.00
CA VAL A 784 30.08 4.04 -27.03
C VAL A 784 30.32 2.54 -26.78
N GLY A 785 29.58 1.95 -25.84
CA GLY A 785 29.69 0.53 -25.53
C GLY A 785 29.33 -0.36 -26.73
N ASP A 786 28.31 0.04 -27.48
CA ASP A 786 27.85 -0.68 -28.67
C ASP A 786 28.89 -0.68 -29.80
N ILE A 787 29.51 0.47 -30.06
CA ILE A 787 30.57 0.60 -31.07
C ILE A 787 31.76 -0.29 -30.72
N ILE A 788 32.23 -0.24 -29.47
CA ILE A 788 33.36 -1.07 -29.01
C ILE A 788 33.00 -2.57 -29.03
N ALA A 789 31.73 -2.89 -28.75
CA ALA A 789 31.18 -4.24 -28.80
C ALA A 789 30.79 -4.71 -30.22
N SER A 790 30.94 -3.87 -31.25
CA SER A 790 30.77 -4.27 -32.65
C SER A 790 31.93 -5.16 -33.10
N SER A 791 31.63 -6.18 -33.92
CA SER A 791 32.66 -7.03 -34.53
C SER A 791 33.57 -6.28 -35.50
N GLU A 792 33.13 -5.10 -35.99
CA GLU A 792 33.95 -4.22 -36.81
C GLU A 792 35.02 -3.49 -35.99
N PHE A 793 34.78 -3.32 -34.68
CA PHE A 793 35.72 -2.66 -33.79
C PHE A 793 36.85 -3.58 -33.36
N SER A 794 36.55 -4.72 -32.75
CA SER A 794 37.56 -5.70 -32.35
C SER A 794 36.99 -7.11 -32.29
N THR A 795 37.86 -8.10 -32.47
CA THR A 795 37.52 -9.52 -32.23
C THR A 795 38.14 -10.07 -30.95
N THR A 796 39.03 -9.34 -30.29
CA THR A 796 39.82 -9.86 -29.15
C THR A 796 39.57 -9.10 -27.84
N ALA A 797 39.14 -7.84 -27.90
CA ALA A 797 38.92 -7.05 -26.71
C ALA A 797 37.51 -7.27 -26.13
N SER A 798 37.43 -7.71 -24.87
CA SER A 798 36.16 -7.80 -24.13
C SER A 798 35.69 -6.41 -23.68
N VAL A 799 34.39 -6.27 -23.43
CA VAL A 799 33.77 -4.99 -23.06
C VAL A 799 32.91 -5.18 -21.82
N LEU A 800 33.03 -4.27 -20.86
CA LEU A 800 32.20 -4.16 -19.68
C LEU A 800 31.50 -2.80 -19.68
N VAL A 801 30.18 -2.83 -19.89
CA VAL A 801 29.34 -1.63 -19.86
C VAL A 801 28.71 -1.50 -18.49
N ILE A 802 28.91 -0.37 -17.81
CA ILE A 802 28.35 -0.10 -16.48
C ILE A 802 27.24 0.95 -16.55
N GLN A 803 26.12 0.68 -15.88
CA GLN A 803 25.06 1.63 -15.62
C GLN A 803 24.96 1.88 -14.11
N GLN A 804 25.04 3.15 -13.71
CA GLN A 804 24.92 3.56 -12.31
C GLN A 804 23.49 3.38 -11.81
N TYR A 805 23.33 3.05 -10.53
CA TYR A 805 22.03 3.05 -9.86
C TYR A 805 21.38 4.44 -9.90
N ASP A 806 20.27 4.53 -10.64
CA ASP A 806 19.46 5.74 -10.71
C ASP A 806 18.34 5.71 -9.67
N ALA A 807 18.64 6.32 -8.52
CA ALA A 807 17.66 6.54 -7.46
C ALA A 807 16.37 7.20 -7.99
N ARG A 808 16.46 8.17 -8.91
CA ARG A 808 15.31 8.96 -9.38
C ARG A 808 14.29 8.07 -10.09
N LYS A 809 14.74 7.19 -11.00
CA LYS A 809 13.87 6.22 -11.68
C LYS A 809 13.19 5.23 -10.75
N HIS A 810 13.90 4.71 -9.75
CA HIS A 810 13.29 3.79 -8.78
C HIS A 810 12.18 4.50 -7.98
N TYR A 811 12.34 5.80 -7.70
CA TYR A 811 11.31 6.59 -7.03
C TYR A 811 10.17 7.01 -7.95
N ASP A 812 10.41 7.29 -9.24
CA ASP A 812 9.36 7.63 -10.20
C ASP A 812 8.45 6.43 -10.50
N VAL A 813 8.98 5.22 -10.62
CA VAL A 813 8.17 3.99 -10.77
C VAL A 813 7.29 3.74 -9.54
N ILE A 814 7.84 3.91 -8.33
CA ILE A 814 7.08 3.81 -7.08
C ILE A 814 6.04 4.93 -7.00
N ASP A 815 6.42 6.18 -7.26
CA ASP A 815 5.51 7.30 -7.18
C ASP A 815 4.41 7.23 -8.25
N ASP A 816 4.66 6.72 -9.46
CA ASP A 816 3.61 6.49 -10.46
C ASP A 816 2.67 5.32 -10.09
N GLU A 817 3.17 4.28 -9.41
CA GLU A 817 2.29 3.26 -8.83
C GLU A 817 1.37 3.81 -7.72
N PHE A 818 1.85 4.82 -6.97
CA PHE A 818 1.17 5.40 -5.81
C PHE A 818 0.54 6.79 -6.04
N ARG A 819 0.68 7.41 -7.22
CA ARG A 819 0.06 8.69 -7.55
C ARG A 819 -1.46 8.51 -7.68
N PRO A 820 -2.27 9.27 -6.95
CA PRO A 820 -3.67 9.44 -7.31
C PRO A 820 -3.71 10.29 -8.59
N PHE A 821 -4.33 9.77 -9.65
CA PHE A 821 -4.71 10.59 -10.80
C PHE A 821 -5.62 11.75 -10.36
#